data_AF-A0A0A2VY56-F1
#
_entry.id   AF-A0A0A2VY56-F1
#
_cell.length_a   1.000
_cell.length_b   1.000
_cell.length_c   1.000
_cell.angle_alpha   90.00
_cell.angle_beta   90.00
_cell.angle_gamma   90.00
#
_symmetry.space_group_name_H-M   'P 1'
#
loop_
_entity.id
_entity.type
_entity.pdbx_description
1 polymer ?
#
loop_
_entity_poly.entity_id
_entity_poly.type
_entity_poly.pdbx_seq_one_letter_code
_entity_poly.pdbx_strand_id
1 'polypeptide(L)'
;MNQCWVRLALGAALSVSLVGQALAEGNKITVFAAASLTNAMQDIATQYQKEKNVEIASSFASSSTLARQIEAGAPADLFISADQKWMDYAVEKDTIKTDTRETLLGNSLVVVAPAASKQGDIAIDAKTDWASLLKGGRLAVGDPDHVPAGIYAKEALQKLGAWDSLSSKLAPAEDVRGALALVERDEAPLGIVYGSDAVAGKVSSIAVLFSLPIGIFFAWVLVRCRFPGKALLDSLIHLPLVLPPVVVGYLLLVAFGRRGFIGAWLYDWFGITFAFSWRGAVLAAAVMSFPLMVRAIRLALEGVDLRLEQAARTLGAGRWRVFCTITLPLTLPGIIAGTVLAFARSLGEFGATITFVSNIPGETRTLPSAMYTLIQTPGGESAAARLCLIAIALAMASLLVAEWLARGRIVLNDRVLSDAEKQLYLPPEKRRVGYVFQDARLFPHYRVRGNLKYGMAKTMAGQFDKLVALLGIEDLLERFPWSLSGGEKQRVAIGRALLTAPELLLLDEPLASLDIPRKRELLPYLQRLAREINIPMLYVSHSLEEILHLADKVLVLDAGNVKAFGNLEEVWGSSVMHPWLPKEQQSSVLKVTVLEHHPHYAMTALALGDQHLWVNKIDKPVQAPLRIRIQASDVSLVLQPPINSSIRNVLRARVAQCFDDEGQVEVQLEASGCMRK
;
A
#
# COMPACT_ATOMS: atom_id res chain seq x y z
N MET A 1 -48.33 4.04 -32.18
CA MET A 1 -48.18 3.11 -33.33
C MET A 1 -46.74 2.94 -33.85
N ASN A 2 -45.75 3.76 -33.48
CA ASN A 2 -44.39 3.71 -34.09
C ASN A 2 -43.38 2.75 -33.45
N GLN A 3 -43.67 2.13 -32.30
CA GLN A 3 -42.71 1.21 -31.65
C GLN A 3 -42.85 -0.26 -32.06
N CYS A 4 -43.97 -0.65 -32.67
CA CYS A 4 -44.22 -2.05 -33.07
C CYS A 4 -43.47 -2.43 -34.35
N TRP A 5 -43.37 -1.50 -35.31
CA TRP A 5 -42.71 -1.72 -36.60
C TRP A 5 -41.19 -1.84 -36.50
N VAL A 6 -40.56 -1.13 -35.57
CA VAL A 6 -39.11 -1.22 -35.33
C VAL A 6 -38.72 -2.58 -34.76
N ARG A 7 -39.59 -3.19 -33.94
CA ARG A 7 -39.34 -4.52 -33.36
C ARG A 7 -39.50 -5.65 -34.38
N LEU A 8 -40.43 -5.52 -35.33
CA LEU A 8 -40.61 -6.48 -36.43
C LEU A 8 -39.46 -6.43 -37.44
N ALA A 9 -38.93 -5.24 -37.75
CA ALA A 9 -37.78 -5.09 -38.64
C ALA A 9 -36.48 -5.65 -38.02
N LEU A 10 -36.27 -5.47 -36.70
CA LEU A 10 -35.13 -6.08 -35.98
C LEU A 10 -35.24 -7.62 -35.94
N GLY A 11 -36.45 -8.16 -35.78
CA GLY A 11 -36.69 -9.61 -35.75
C GLY A 11 -36.41 -10.29 -37.09
N ALA A 12 -36.75 -9.65 -38.20
CA ALA A 12 -36.49 -10.17 -39.55
C ALA A 12 -35.00 -10.07 -39.97
N ALA A 13 -34.27 -9.06 -39.48
CA ALA A 13 -32.84 -8.94 -39.72
C ALA A 13 -32.03 -10.02 -38.97
N LEU A 14 -32.46 -10.40 -37.75
CA LEU A 14 -31.81 -11.45 -36.98
C LEU A 14 -31.98 -12.84 -37.61
N SER A 15 -33.16 -13.16 -38.15
CA SER A 15 -33.42 -14.48 -38.76
C SER A 15 -32.66 -14.69 -40.07
N VAL A 16 -32.39 -13.64 -40.85
CA VAL A 16 -31.58 -13.74 -42.08
C VAL A 16 -30.09 -13.91 -41.76
N SER A 17 -29.59 -13.37 -40.64
CA SER A 17 -28.19 -13.58 -40.21
C SER A 17 -27.90 -14.99 -39.67
N LEU A 18 -28.91 -15.67 -39.11
CA LEU A 18 -28.77 -17.03 -38.56
C LEU A 18 -28.69 -18.11 -39.65
N VAL A 19 -29.35 -17.92 -40.80
CA VAL A 19 -29.32 -18.89 -41.90
C VAL A 19 -27.99 -18.83 -42.68
N GLY A 20 -27.31 -17.68 -42.68
CA GLY A 20 -26.02 -17.51 -43.36
C GLY A 20 -24.82 -18.21 -42.68
N GLN A 21 -24.91 -18.48 -41.38
CA GLN A 21 -23.82 -19.13 -40.63
C GLN A 21 -23.82 -20.66 -40.72
N ALA A 22 -24.97 -21.29 -41.00
CA ALA A 22 -25.10 -22.75 -41.06
C ALA A 22 -24.45 -23.39 -42.31
N LEU A 23 -24.03 -22.60 -43.30
CA LEU A 23 -23.44 -23.11 -44.56
C LEU A 23 -21.90 -23.15 -44.57
N ALA A 24 -21.22 -22.75 -43.49
CA ALA A 24 -19.75 -22.64 -43.43
C ALA A 24 -19.04 -23.75 -42.61
N GLU A 25 -19.77 -24.73 -42.07
CA GLU A 25 -19.27 -25.66 -41.05
C GLU A 25 -18.54 -26.91 -41.58
N GLY A 26 -18.21 -26.96 -42.87
CA GLY A 26 -17.74 -28.20 -43.52
C GLY A 26 -16.27 -28.58 -43.32
N ASN A 27 -15.41 -27.77 -42.70
CA ASN A 27 -13.95 -28.02 -42.74
C ASN A 27 -13.14 -27.43 -41.56
N LYS A 28 -13.65 -27.56 -40.32
CA LYS A 28 -12.97 -27.10 -39.11
C LYS A 28 -12.72 -28.24 -38.13
N ILE A 29 -11.48 -28.40 -37.66
CA ILE A 29 -11.07 -29.39 -36.65
C ILE A 29 -10.69 -28.64 -35.37
N THR A 30 -11.30 -29.03 -34.25
CA THR A 30 -11.05 -28.43 -32.94
C THR A 30 -10.17 -29.36 -32.09
N VAL A 31 -9.00 -28.86 -31.69
CA VAL A 31 -7.98 -29.63 -30.98
C VAL A 31 -7.85 -29.13 -29.55
N PHE A 32 -8.13 -29.98 -28.57
CA PHE A 32 -7.91 -29.71 -27.16
C PHE A 32 -6.65 -30.41 -26.71
N ALA A 33 -5.60 -29.67 -26.37
CA ALA A 33 -4.32 -30.27 -26.02
C ALA A 33 -3.76 -29.69 -24.73
N ALA A 34 -3.05 -30.54 -23.96
CA ALA A 34 -2.38 -30.11 -22.76
C ALA A 34 -1.44 -28.92 -23.03
N ALA A 35 -1.43 -27.93 -22.13
CA ALA A 35 -0.67 -26.69 -22.30
C ALA A 35 0.83 -26.91 -22.54
N SER A 36 1.40 -28.00 -22.02
CA SER A 36 2.78 -28.41 -22.27
C SER A 36 3.09 -28.75 -23.74
N LEU A 37 2.06 -29.01 -24.56
CA LEU A 37 2.19 -29.37 -25.98
C LEU A 37 1.93 -28.20 -26.94
N THR A 38 1.72 -26.98 -26.42
CA THR A 38 1.31 -25.80 -27.19
C THR A 38 2.17 -25.58 -28.43
N ASN A 39 3.49 -25.54 -28.28
CA ASN A 39 4.40 -25.25 -29.41
C ASN A 39 4.37 -26.35 -30.47
N ALA A 40 4.46 -27.61 -30.04
CA ALA A 40 4.46 -28.76 -30.96
C ALA A 40 3.13 -28.87 -31.75
N MET A 41 2.00 -28.65 -31.07
CA MET A 41 0.69 -28.70 -31.71
C MET A 41 0.41 -27.52 -32.63
N GLN A 42 0.98 -26.35 -32.35
CA GLN A 42 0.92 -25.20 -33.28
C GLN A 42 1.71 -25.46 -34.56
N ASP A 43 2.90 -26.06 -34.45
CA ASP A 43 3.71 -26.45 -35.61
C ASP A 43 3.00 -27.52 -36.46
N ILE A 44 2.47 -28.57 -35.81
CA ILE A 44 1.69 -29.63 -36.46
C ILE A 44 0.44 -29.05 -37.14
N ALA A 45 -0.30 -28.18 -36.45
CA ALA A 45 -1.48 -27.56 -37.01
C ALA A 45 -1.13 -26.74 -38.26
N THR A 46 -0.09 -25.90 -38.18
CA THR A 46 0.36 -25.08 -39.31
C THR A 46 0.74 -25.92 -40.52
N GLN A 47 1.41 -27.05 -40.32
CA GLN A 47 1.77 -27.97 -41.40
C GLN A 47 0.54 -28.68 -41.98
N TYR A 48 -0.33 -29.21 -41.13
CA TYR A 48 -1.53 -29.93 -41.55
C TYR A 48 -2.51 -29.03 -42.32
N GLN A 49 -2.68 -27.77 -41.90
CA GLN A 49 -3.50 -26.78 -42.61
C GLN A 49 -2.98 -26.50 -44.03
N LYS A 50 -1.65 -26.45 -44.22
CA LYS A 50 -1.02 -26.28 -45.54
C LYS A 50 -1.26 -27.48 -46.46
N GLU A 51 -1.27 -28.68 -45.91
CA GLU A 51 -1.38 -29.92 -46.69
C GLU A 51 -2.82 -30.31 -47.01
N LYS A 52 -3.79 -30.00 -46.12
CA LYS A 52 -5.16 -30.52 -46.22
C LYS A 52 -6.25 -29.47 -46.42
N ASN A 53 -5.93 -28.18 -46.47
CA ASN A 53 -6.90 -27.08 -46.65
C ASN A 53 -8.09 -27.17 -45.67
N VAL A 54 -7.78 -27.41 -44.40
CA VAL A 54 -8.71 -27.50 -43.27
C VAL A 54 -8.35 -26.41 -42.25
N GLU A 55 -9.32 -25.85 -41.54
CA GLU A 55 -9.09 -24.89 -40.46
C GLU A 55 -8.91 -25.63 -39.13
N ILE A 56 -7.80 -25.41 -38.40
CA ILE A 56 -7.56 -26.02 -37.08
C ILE A 56 -7.71 -24.94 -36.01
N ALA A 57 -8.59 -25.19 -35.04
CA ALA A 57 -8.76 -24.36 -33.86
C ALA A 57 -8.25 -25.10 -32.62
N SER A 58 -7.16 -24.62 -32.03
CA SER A 58 -6.54 -25.29 -30.87
C SER A 58 -6.85 -24.57 -29.55
N SER A 59 -7.17 -25.32 -28.51
CA SER A 59 -7.33 -24.87 -27.13
C SER A 59 -6.30 -25.56 -26.23
N PHE A 60 -5.50 -24.77 -25.53
CA PHE A 60 -4.42 -25.25 -24.67
C PHE A 60 -4.70 -24.93 -23.21
N ALA A 61 -4.83 -25.96 -22.37
CA ALA A 61 -5.02 -25.81 -20.92
C ALA A 61 -4.53 -27.07 -20.18
N SER A 62 -4.72 -27.17 -18.86
CA SER A 62 -4.42 -28.41 -18.13
C SER A 62 -5.33 -29.55 -18.61
N SER A 63 -4.80 -30.78 -18.65
CA SER A 63 -5.57 -31.97 -19.05
C SER A 63 -6.87 -32.13 -18.27
N SER A 64 -6.86 -31.82 -16.97
CA SER A 64 -8.02 -31.86 -16.09
C SER A 64 -9.11 -30.87 -16.48
N THR A 65 -8.72 -29.64 -16.85
CA THR A 65 -9.65 -28.59 -17.27
C THR A 65 -10.27 -28.93 -18.61
N LEU A 66 -9.47 -29.37 -19.58
CA LEU A 66 -9.95 -29.76 -20.89
C LEU A 66 -10.88 -30.99 -20.83
N ALA A 67 -10.53 -32.02 -20.04
CA ALA A 67 -11.38 -33.20 -19.86
C ALA A 67 -12.74 -32.84 -19.26
N ARG A 68 -12.79 -31.96 -18.25
CA ARG A 68 -14.04 -31.46 -17.67
C ARG A 68 -14.84 -30.58 -18.63
N GLN A 69 -14.16 -29.81 -19.48
CA GLN A 69 -14.83 -29.02 -20.52
C GLN A 69 -15.48 -29.92 -21.58
N ILE A 70 -14.78 -30.99 -21.99
CA ILE A 70 -15.32 -31.98 -22.93
C ILE A 70 -16.52 -32.70 -22.30
N GLU A 71 -16.46 -33.09 -21.03
CA GLU A 71 -17.61 -33.63 -20.29
C GLU A 71 -18.80 -32.66 -20.23
N ALA A 72 -18.51 -31.35 -20.12
CA ALA A 72 -19.52 -30.30 -20.15
C ALA A 72 -20.04 -29.97 -21.57
N GLY A 73 -19.64 -30.72 -22.60
CA GLY A 73 -20.11 -30.59 -23.97
C GLY A 73 -19.30 -29.65 -24.87
N ALA A 74 -18.06 -29.31 -24.49
CA ALA A 74 -17.18 -28.53 -25.36
C ALA A 74 -16.83 -29.33 -26.63
N PRO A 75 -16.97 -28.74 -27.84
CA PRO A 75 -16.72 -29.45 -29.09
C PRO A 75 -15.21 -29.64 -29.30
N ALA A 76 -14.73 -30.87 -29.13
CA ALA A 76 -13.34 -31.26 -29.39
C ALA A 76 -13.31 -32.47 -30.32
N ASP A 77 -12.71 -32.31 -31.50
CA ASP A 77 -12.51 -33.38 -32.48
C ASP A 77 -11.27 -34.23 -32.15
N LEU A 78 -10.28 -33.63 -31.48
CA LEU A 78 -9.06 -34.29 -31.02
C LEU A 78 -8.72 -33.81 -29.60
N PHE A 79 -8.61 -34.76 -28.66
CA PHE A 79 -8.18 -34.49 -27.29
C PHE A 79 -6.80 -35.11 -27.03
N ILE A 80 -5.85 -34.31 -26.56
CA ILE A 80 -4.48 -34.74 -26.26
C ILE A 80 -4.17 -34.38 -24.81
N SER A 81 -4.21 -35.40 -23.94
CA SER A 81 -3.85 -35.25 -22.53
C SER A 81 -2.37 -35.52 -22.30
N ALA A 82 -1.73 -34.74 -21.43
CA ALA A 82 -0.41 -35.04 -20.86
C ALA A 82 -0.46 -36.08 -19.71
N ASP A 83 -1.65 -36.55 -19.32
CA ASP A 83 -1.86 -37.45 -18.19
C ASP A 83 -2.87 -38.55 -18.57
N GLN A 84 -2.47 -39.80 -18.38
CA GLN A 84 -3.31 -40.97 -18.69
C GLN A 84 -4.56 -41.02 -17.83
N LYS A 85 -4.52 -40.58 -16.56
CA LYS A 85 -5.70 -40.59 -15.66
C LYS A 85 -6.85 -39.74 -16.20
N TRP A 86 -6.54 -38.61 -16.82
CA TRP A 86 -7.56 -37.74 -17.43
C TRP A 86 -8.06 -38.27 -18.78
N MET A 87 -7.25 -39.10 -19.45
CA MET A 87 -7.71 -39.86 -20.62
C MET A 87 -8.64 -41.01 -20.18
N ASP A 88 -8.30 -41.70 -19.09
CA ASP A 88 -9.15 -42.73 -18.47
C ASP A 88 -10.47 -42.13 -17.97
N TYR A 89 -10.43 -40.96 -17.33
CA TYR A 89 -11.62 -40.20 -16.93
C TYR A 89 -12.52 -39.87 -18.13
N ALA A 90 -11.95 -39.40 -19.24
CA ALA A 90 -12.71 -39.07 -20.44
C ALA A 90 -13.36 -40.32 -21.06
N VAL A 91 -12.69 -41.49 -20.99
CA VAL A 91 -13.25 -42.80 -21.37
C VAL A 91 -14.39 -43.22 -20.43
N GLU A 92 -14.20 -43.13 -19.12
CA GLU A 92 -15.21 -43.49 -18.12
C GLU A 92 -16.50 -42.67 -18.28
N LYS A 93 -16.36 -41.41 -18.70
CA LYS A 93 -17.49 -40.51 -18.99
C LYS A 93 -18.11 -40.68 -20.37
N ASP A 94 -17.65 -41.63 -21.19
CA ASP A 94 -18.08 -41.82 -22.58
C ASP A 94 -17.94 -40.54 -23.45
N THR A 95 -16.96 -39.70 -23.11
CA THR A 95 -16.75 -38.39 -23.77
C THR A 95 -15.74 -38.44 -24.91
N ILE A 96 -15.08 -39.59 -25.12
CA ILE A 96 -14.13 -39.85 -26.22
C ILE A 96 -14.36 -41.26 -26.79
N LYS A 97 -13.92 -41.48 -28.03
CA LYS A 97 -13.96 -42.81 -28.67
C LYS A 97 -12.76 -43.65 -28.24
N THR A 98 -12.99 -44.67 -27.43
CA THR A 98 -11.93 -45.48 -26.79
C THR A 98 -10.98 -46.16 -27.78
N ASP A 99 -11.47 -46.53 -28.97
CA ASP A 99 -10.70 -47.13 -30.06
C ASP A 99 -9.73 -46.16 -30.76
N THR A 100 -9.84 -44.86 -30.48
CA THR A 100 -8.96 -43.81 -31.04
C THR A 100 -7.82 -43.38 -30.12
N ARG A 101 -7.73 -43.96 -28.92
CA ARG A 101 -6.71 -43.59 -27.93
C ARG A 101 -5.34 -44.18 -28.29
N GLU A 102 -4.37 -43.29 -28.49
CA GLU A 102 -2.97 -43.62 -28.79
C GLU A 102 -2.03 -42.92 -27.80
N THR A 103 -0.93 -43.58 -27.42
CA THR A 103 0.12 -42.98 -26.56
C THR A 103 1.30 -42.54 -27.41
N LEU A 104 1.44 -41.24 -27.63
CA LEU A 104 2.34 -40.70 -28.67
C LEU A 104 3.69 -40.18 -28.14
N LEU A 105 3.74 -39.63 -26.93
CA LEU A 105 4.90 -38.88 -26.40
C LEU A 105 5.18 -39.24 -24.94
N GLY A 106 6.44 -39.10 -24.52
CA GLY A 106 6.89 -39.29 -23.13
C GLY A 106 7.78 -38.14 -22.66
N ASN A 107 7.81 -37.89 -21.35
CA ASN A 107 8.68 -36.90 -20.70
C ASN A 107 9.66 -37.59 -19.75
N SER A 108 10.77 -36.94 -19.42
CA SER A 108 11.78 -37.43 -18.48
C SER A 108 11.69 -36.72 -17.13
N LEU A 109 11.61 -37.50 -16.05
CA LEU A 109 11.87 -37.02 -14.70
C LEU A 109 13.39 -36.92 -14.48
N VAL A 110 13.81 -35.92 -13.71
CA VAL A 110 15.22 -35.74 -13.33
C VAL A 110 15.35 -35.78 -11.81
N VAL A 111 16.48 -36.32 -11.36
CA VAL A 111 16.91 -36.18 -9.97
C VAL A 111 17.74 -34.91 -9.87
N VAL A 112 17.35 -34.01 -8.97
CA VAL A 112 18.05 -32.75 -8.69
C VAL A 112 18.77 -32.83 -7.35
N ALA A 113 19.92 -32.16 -7.27
CA ALA A 113 20.73 -32.01 -6.07
C ALA A 113 21.11 -30.53 -5.89
N PRO A 114 21.46 -30.08 -4.67
CA PRO A 114 22.00 -28.74 -4.47
C PRO A 114 23.28 -28.56 -5.28
N ALA A 115 23.50 -27.36 -5.86
CA ALA A 115 24.69 -27.08 -6.68
C ALA A 115 26.02 -27.23 -5.92
N ALA A 116 25.99 -27.15 -4.58
CA ALA A 116 27.13 -27.38 -3.71
C ALA A 116 27.41 -28.88 -3.42
N SER A 117 26.54 -29.78 -3.91
CA SER A 117 26.70 -31.22 -3.70
C SER A 117 27.93 -31.75 -4.45
N LYS A 118 28.73 -32.58 -3.77
CA LYS A 118 29.93 -33.23 -4.32
C LYS A 118 29.62 -34.49 -5.16
N GLN A 119 28.34 -34.75 -5.45
CA GLN A 119 27.87 -36.02 -6.00
C GLN A 119 28.02 -36.15 -7.52
N GLY A 120 28.15 -35.05 -8.26
CA GLY A 120 28.35 -35.06 -9.72
C GLY A 120 27.15 -35.60 -10.51
N ASP A 121 27.35 -35.86 -11.80
CA ASP A 121 26.32 -36.47 -12.66
C ASP A 121 26.15 -37.95 -12.31
N ILE A 122 24.92 -38.35 -11.98
CA ILE A 122 24.58 -39.73 -11.59
C ILE A 122 23.61 -40.29 -12.62
N ALA A 123 23.97 -41.43 -13.21
CA ALA A 123 23.05 -42.21 -14.03
C ALA A 123 22.09 -42.99 -13.11
N ILE A 124 20.79 -42.77 -13.27
CA ILE A 124 19.76 -43.44 -12.47
C ILE A 124 19.32 -44.71 -13.20
N ASP A 125 19.56 -45.85 -12.55
CA ASP A 125 19.25 -47.20 -13.04
C ASP A 125 18.82 -48.15 -11.89
N ALA A 126 18.55 -49.42 -12.22
CA ALA A 126 18.12 -50.42 -11.25
C ALA A 126 19.20 -50.82 -10.23
N LYS A 127 20.46 -50.39 -10.40
CA LYS A 127 21.59 -50.66 -9.50
C LYS A 127 21.98 -49.43 -8.67
N THR A 128 21.21 -48.35 -8.77
CA THR A 128 21.49 -47.08 -8.09
C THR A 128 21.41 -47.26 -6.57
N ASP A 129 22.51 -46.94 -5.88
CA ASP A 129 22.57 -47.00 -4.42
C ASP A 129 21.97 -45.72 -3.79
N TRP A 130 20.65 -45.73 -3.66
CA TRP A 130 19.90 -44.62 -3.05
C TRP A 130 20.27 -44.37 -1.58
N ALA A 131 20.76 -45.38 -0.85
CA ALA A 131 21.12 -45.22 0.56
C ALA A 131 22.38 -44.37 0.72
N SER A 132 23.39 -44.61 -0.12
CA SER A 132 24.61 -43.79 -0.18
C SER A 132 24.33 -42.38 -0.71
N LEU A 133 23.46 -42.26 -1.70
CA LEU A 133 23.09 -40.99 -2.33
C LEU A 133 22.31 -40.06 -1.38
N LEU A 134 21.40 -40.61 -0.57
CA LEU A 134 20.61 -39.83 0.38
C LEU A 134 21.35 -39.55 1.68
N LYS A 135 22.48 -40.21 1.99
CA LYS A 135 23.27 -39.99 3.23
C LYS A 135 22.42 -39.94 4.53
N GLY A 136 21.36 -40.75 4.59
CA GLY A 136 20.42 -40.78 5.73
C GLY A 136 19.31 -39.71 5.71
N GLY A 137 19.30 -38.80 4.72
CA GLY A 137 18.23 -37.83 4.47
C GLY A 137 17.05 -38.42 3.69
N ARG A 138 16.06 -37.57 3.43
CA ARG A 138 14.84 -37.94 2.68
C ARG A 138 14.90 -37.47 1.22
N LEU A 139 14.24 -38.20 0.33
CA LEU A 139 14.11 -37.85 -1.08
C LEU A 139 12.89 -36.93 -1.27
N ALA A 140 13.10 -35.68 -1.66
CA ALA A 140 12.01 -34.75 -1.92
C ALA A 140 11.28 -35.11 -3.22
N VAL A 141 9.97 -35.19 -3.18
CA VAL A 141 9.16 -35.52 -4.35
C VAL A 141 7.77 -34.91 -4.19
N GLY A 142 7.11 -34.56 -5.28
CA GLY A 142 5.67 -34.24 -5.20
C GLY A 142 4.92 -35.41 -4.57
N ASP A 143 3.82 -35.15 -3.85
CA ASP A 143 3.04 -36.18 -3.19
C ASP A 143 2.76 -37.38 -4.15
N PRO A 144 3.25 -38.59 -3.82
CA PRO A 144 3.12 -39.75 -4.71
C PRO A 144 1.70 -40.23 -4.97
N ASP A 145 0.73 -39.79 -4.17
CA ASP A 145 -0.66 -40.20 -4.27
C ASP A 145 -1.52 -39.13 -4.99
N HIS A 146 -1.10 -37.85 -4.95
CA HIS A 146 -1.91 -36.72 -5.42
C HIS A 146 -1.25 -35.84 -6.50
N VAL A 147 0.08 -35.74 -6.55
CA VAL A 147 0.80 -34.84 -7.46
C VAL A 147 1.32 -35.62 -8.68
N PRO A 148 1.05 -35.20 -9.93
CA PRO A 148 1.45 -35.94 -11.15
C PRO A 148 2.95 -36.30 -11.20
N ALA A 149 3.85 -35.38 -10.86
CA ALA A 149 5.28 -35.68 -10.79
C ALA A 149 5.62 -36.73 -9.73
N GLY A 150 4.88 -36.75 -8.61
CA GLY A 150 5.01 -37.75 -7.56
C GLY A 150 4.52 -39.12 -7.98
N ILE A 151 3.37 -39.17 -8.66
CA ILE A 151 2.80 -40.39 -9.23
C ILE A 151 3.76 -41.00 -10.25
N TYR A 152 4.30 -40.19 -11.17
CA TYR A 152 5.27 -40.66 -12.15
C TYR A 152 6.60 -41.05 -11.51
N ALA A 153 7.04 -40.35 -10.46
CA ALA A 153 8.22 -40.73 -9.69
C ALA A 153 8.02 -42.09 -9.00
N LYS A 154 6.84 -42.35 -8.45
CA LYS A 154 6.45 -43.64 -7.85
C LYS A 154 6.50 -44.76 -8.88
N GLU A 155 5.88 -44.58 -10.04
CA GLU A 155 5.91 -45.55 -11.14
C GLU A 155 7.34 -45.81 -11.64
N ALA A 156 8.15 -44.76 -11.81
CA ALA A 156 9.54 -44.89 -12.23
C ALA A 156 10.39 -45.65 -11.20
N LEU A 157 10.25 -45.34 -9.91
CA LEU A 157 10.98 -46.02 -8.84
C LEU A 157 10.51 -47.47 -8.65
N GLN A 158 9.23 -47.78 -8.89
CA GLN A 158 8.73 -49.16 -8.91
C GLN A 158 9.34 -49.96 -10.05
N LYS A 159 9.41 -49.38 -11.26
CA LYS A 159 10.03 -50.02 -12.42
C LYS A 159 11.53 -50.25 -12.25
N LEU A 160 12.21 -49.38 -11.50
CA LEU A 160 13.62 -49.51 -11.13
C LEU A 160 13.86 -50.44 -9.93
N GLY A 161 12.81 -50.99 -9.30
CA GLY A 161 12.92 -51.85 -8.12
C GLY A 161 13.33 -51.10 -6.83
N ALA A 162 13.30 -49.78 -6.83
CA ALA A 162 13.78 -48.94 -5.72
C ALA A 162 12.66 -48.49 -4.75
N TRP A 163 11.39 -48.57 -5.18
CA TRP A 163 10.24 -48.04 -4.43
C TRP A 163 10.11 -48.58 -3.00
N ASP A 164 10.25 -49.88 -2.78
CA ASP A 164 10.06 -50.50 -1.46
C ASP A 164 11.10 -49.98 -0.45
N SER A 165 12.30 -49.67 -0.92
CA SER A 165 13.39 -49.11 -0.09
C SER A 165 13.27 -47.60 0.15
N LEU A 166 12.64 -46.87 -0.77
CA LEU A 166 12.59 -45.40 -0.76
C LEU A 166 11.27 -44.84 -0.24
N SER A 167 10.16 -45.58 -0.33
CA SER A 167 8.81 -45.12 0.04
C SER A 167 8.74 -44.60 1.48
N SER A 168 9.45 -45.24 2.42
CA SER A 168 9.57 -44.81 3.82
C SER A 168 10.51 -43.61 4.05
N LYS A 169 11.26 -43.20 3.03
CA LYS A 169 12.27 -42.13 3.06
C LYS A 169 11.91 -40.96 2.14
N LEU A 170 10.66 -40.86 1.70
CA LEU A 170 10.21 -39.71 0.92
C LEU A 170 9.96 -38.49 1.84
N ALA A 171 10.16 -37.31 1.27
CA ALA A 171 9.65 -36.04 1.76
C ALA A 171 8.59 -35.55 0.75
N PRO A 172 7.31 -35.96 0.92
CA PRO A 172 6.24 -35.57 0.02
C PRO A 172 6.00 -34.06 0.11
N ALA A 173 5.89 -33.41 -1.03
CA ALA A 173 5.56 -32.00 -1.16
C ALA A 173 4.23 -31.83 -1.89
N GLU A 174 3.50 -30.76 -1.55
CA GLU A 174 2.17 -30.47 -2.13
C GLU A 174 2.23 -30.19 -3.65
N ASP A 175 3.41 -29.83 -4.18
CA ASP A 175 3.67 -29.68 -5.60
C ASP A 175 5.16 -29.90 -5.96
N VAL A 176 5.49 -29.82 -7.26
CA VAL A 176 6.86 -30.00 -7.78
C VAL A 176 7.82 -28.91 -7.28
N ARG A 177 7.32 -27.69 -7.00
CA ARG A 177 8.14 -26.57 -6.52
C ARG A 177 8.47 -26.70 -5.04
N GLY A 178 7.55 -27.21 -4.24
CA GLY A 178 7.79 -27.57 -2.84
C GLY A 178 8.88 -28.63 -2.72
N ALA A 179 8.85 -29.65 -3.60
CA ALA A 179 9.92 -30.65 -3.67
C ALA A 179 11.26 -30.02 -4.05
N LEU A 180 11.29 -29.10 -5.03
CA LEU A 180 12.50 -28.38 -5.42
C LEU A 180 13.05 -27.49 -4.29
N ALA A 181 12.16 -26.79 -3.56
CA ALA A 181 12.54 -25.90 -2.47
C ALA A 181 13.19 -26.64 -1.29
N LEU A 182 12.74 -27.86 -0.98
CA LEU A 182 13.37 -28.71 0.05
C LEU A 182 14.81 -29.07 -0.33
N VAL A 183 15.08 -29.28 -1.62
CA VAL A 183 16.43 -29.54 -2.14
C VAL A 183 17.27 -28.28 -2.14
N GLU A 184 16.72 -27.13 -2.59
CA GLU A 184 17.44 -25.86 -2.60
C GLU A 184 17.88 -25.40 -1.19
N ARG A 185 17.09 -25.73 -0.16
CA ARG A 185 17.37 -25.40 1.24
C ARG A 185 18.30 -26.39 1.95
N ASP A 186 18.75 -27.43 1.25
CA ASP A 186 19.54 -28.54 1.80
C ASP A 186 18.80 -29.31 2.92
N GLU A 187 17.46 -29.21 2.96
CA GLU A 187 16.60 -29.97 3.88
C GLU A 187 16.37 -31.40 3.37
N ALA A 188 16.44 -31.58 2.05
CA ALA A 188 16.47 -32.87 1.36
C ALA A 188 17.71 -32.94 0.45
N PRO A 189 18.57 -33.97 0.57
CA PRO A 189 19.80 -34.07 -0.22
C PRO A 189 19.54 -34.25 -1.73
N LEU A 190 18.40 -34.82 -2.10
CA LEU A 190 17.99 -35.07 -3.48
C LEU A 190 16.49 -34.85 -3.63
N GLY A 191 16.04 -34.54 -4.84
CA GLY A 191 14.62 -34.56 -5.17
C GLY A 191 14.31 -34.96 -6.61
N ILE A 192 13.08 -35.39 -6.87
CA ILE A 192 12.60 -35.77 -8.20
C ILE A 192 11.61 -34.72 -8.70
N VAL A 193 11.94 -34.07 -9.81
CA VAL A 193 11.13 -33.02 -10.45
C VAL A 193 11.12 -33.18 -11.97
N TYR A 194 10.26 -32.41 -12.66
CA TYR A 194 10.34 -32.32 -14.12
C TYR A 194 11.61 -31.57 -14.55
N GLY A 195 12.25 -32.03 -15.63
CA GLY A 195 13.45 -31.38 -16.17
C GLY A 195 13.24 -29.89 -16.53
N SER A 196 12.02 -29.49 -16.89
CA SER A 196 11.65 -28.10 -17.17
C SER A 196 11.59 -27.21 -15.92
N ASP A 197 11.17 -27.77 -14.78
CA ASP A 197 10.96 -27.02 -13.54
C ASP A 197 12.27 -26.81 -12.76
N ALA A 198 13.23 -27.73 -12.91
CA ALA A 198 14.59 -27.61 -12.38
C ALA A 198 15.35 -26.36 -12.89
N VAL A 199 14.87 -25.71 -13.96
CA VAL A 199 15.49 -24.53 -14.57
C VAL A 199 14.79 -23.21 -14.17
N ALA A 200 13.60 -23.25 -13.55
CA ALA A 200 12.75 -22.09 -13.31
C ALA A 200 13.19 -21.18 -12.14
N GLY A 201 13.78 -21.72 -11.07
CA GLY A 201 14.27 -20.94 -9.91
C GLY A 201 15.40 -19.96 -10.26
N LYS A 202 16.20 -20.29 -11.28
CA LYS A 202 17.28 -19.45 -11.80
C LYS A 202 16.78 -18.14 -12.44
N VAL A 203 15.58 -18.15 -13.04
CA VAL A 203 15.05 -17.00 -13.78
C VAL A 203 14.63 -15.87 -12.84
N SER A 204 13.84 -16.18 -11.80
CA SER A 204 13.38 -15.19 -10.81
C SER A 204 14.53 -14.58 -10.02
N SER A 205 15.49 -15.40 -9.57
CA SER A 205 16.63 -14.93 -8.79
C SER A 205 17.55 -14.00 -9.59
N ILE A 206 17.82 -14.32 -10.86
CA ILE A 206 18.62 -13.46 -11.74
C ILE A 206 17.87 -12.16 -12.06
N ALA A 207 16.56 -12.23 -12.31
CA ALA A 207 15.74 -11.06 -12.59
C ALA A 207 15.77 -10.07 -11.42
N VAL A 208 15.60 -10.55 -10.20
CA VAL A 208 15.65 -9.73 -8.97
C VAL A 208 17.06 -9.15 -8.76
N LEU A 209 18.11 -9.95 -8.91
CA LEU A 209 19.50 -9.51 -8.72
C LEU A 209 19.88 -8.33 -9.63
N PHE A 210 19.51 -8.39 -10.91
CA PHE A 210 19.78 -7.30 -11.86
C PHE A 210 18.88 -6.09 -11.64
N SER A 211 17.63 -6.32 -11.24
CA SER A 211 16.66 -5.25 -11.03
C SER A 211 16.98 -4.43 -9.77
N LEU A 212 17.47 -5.07 -8.71
CA LEU A 212 17.68 -4.46 -7.39
C LEU A 212 18.48 -3.14 -7.39
N PRO A 213 19.71 -3.06 -7.94
CA PRO A 213 20.47 -1.81 -7.94
C PRO A 213 19.78 -0.70 -8.74
N ILE A 214 19.11 -1.06 -9.84
CA ILE A 214 18.36 -0.13 -10.68
C ILE A 214 17.10 0.36 -9.93
N GLY A 215 16.43 -0.54 -9.20
CA GLY A 215 15.27 -0.23 -8.38
C GLY A 215 15.61 0.73 -7.24
N ILE A 216 16.72 0.50 -6.53
CA ILE A 216 17.24 1.41 -5.50
C ILE A 216 17.55 2.78 -6.10
N PHE A 217 18.19 2.82 -7.27
CA PHE A 217 18.51 4.07 -7.96
C PHE A 217 17.26 4.88 -8.31
N PHE A 218 16.27 4.28 -8.99
CA PHE A 218 15.06 4.99 -9.37
C PHE A 218 14.19 5.37 -8.17
N ALA A 219 14.11 4.53 -7.14
CA ALA A 219 13.45 4.90 -5.88
C ALA A 219 14.15 6.10 -5.23
N TRP A 220 15.49 6.12 -5.18
CA TRP A 220 16.25 7.26 -4.65
C TRP A 220 16.02 8.54 -5.47
N VAL A 221 16.04 8.47 -6.81
CA VAL A 221 15.76 9.61 -7.69
C VAL A 221 14.34 10.13 -7.46
N LEU A 222 13.35 9.25 -7.39
CA LEU A 222 11.95 9.63 -7.14
C LEU A 222 11.76 10.24 -5.74
N VAL A 223 12.50 9.83 -4.72
CA VAL A 223 12.35 10.40 -3.37
C VAL A 223 13.16 11.69 -3.20
N ARG A 224 14.39 11.72 -3.67
CA ARG A 224 15.39 12.75 -3.32
C ARG A 224 15.58 13.83 -4.38
N CYS A 225 15.17 13.60 -5.64
CA CYS A 225 15.31 14.60 -6.72
C CYS A 225 13.95 15.25 -7.06
N ARG A 226 14.00 16.56 -7.38
CA ARG A 226 12.86 17.31 -7.95
C ARG A 226 13.25 17.81 -9.34
N PHE A 227 12.51 17.40 -10.36
CA PHE A 227 12.74 17.78 -11.75
C PHE A 227 11.42 17.78 -12.55
N PRO A 228 11.28 18.62 -13.59
CA PRO A 228 10.12 18.58 -14.49
C PRO A 228 10.09 17.24 -15.21
N GLY A 229 8.95 16.53 -15.15
CA GLY A 229 8.79 15.18 -15.73
C GLY A 229 8.88 14.01 -14.74
N LYS A 230 9.01 14.29 -13.43
CA LYS A 230 9.01 13.26 -12.38
C LYS A 230 7.77 12.35 -12.40
N ALA A 231 6.58 12.93 -12.60
CA ALA A 231 5.32 12.17 -12.68
C ALA A 231 5.28 11.23 -13.90
N LEU A 232 5.86 11.65 -15.04
CA LEU A 232 5.99 10.80 -16.22
C LEU A 232 6.91 9.60 -15.93
N LEU A 233 8.04 9.82 -15.27
CA LEU A 233 8.94 8.75 -14.87
C LEU A 233 8.28 7.76 -13.89
N ASP A 234 7.56 8.28 -12.89
CA ASP A 234 6.83 7.47 -11.92
C ASP A 234 5.74 6.62 -12.62
N SER A 235 5.02 7.22 -13.56
CA SER A 235 4.02 6.53 -14.40
C SER A 235 4.63 5.45 -15.28
N LEU A 236 5.77 5.72 -15.92
CA LEU A 236 6.49 4.75 -16.76
C LEU A 236 6.97 3.53 -15.94
N ILE A 237 7.45 3.76 -14.72
CA ILE A 237 7.87 2.68 -13.82
C ILE A 237 6.69 1.82 -13.40
N HIS A 238 5.50 2.41 -13.18
CA HIS A 238 4.30 1.67 -12.76
C HIS A 238 3.52 1.05 -13.93
N LEU A 239 3.83 1.43 -15.16
CA LEU A 239 3.11 1.01 -16.35
C LEU A 239 3.00 -0.53 -16.50
N PRO A 240 4.05 -1.35 -16.25
CA PRO A 240 3.94 -2.80 -16.35
C PRO A 240 2.94 -3.43 -15.37
N LEU A 241 2.66 -2.79 -14.23
CA LEU A 241 1.70 -3.28 -13.25
C LEU A 241 0.24 -3.03 -13.68
N VAL A 242 0.02 -1.99 -14.48
CA VAL A 242 -1.33 -1.59 -14.94
C VAL A 242 -1.67 -2.24 -16.28
N LEU A 243 -0.66 -2.49 -17.12
CA LEU A 243 -0.85 -3.15 -18.40
C LEU A 243 -1.15 -4.66 -18.24
N PRO A 244 -2.01 -5.22 -19.09
CA PRO A 244 -2.11 -6.67 -19.26
C PRO A 244 -0.74 -7.32 -19.51
N PRO A 245 -0.45 -8.49 -18.94
CA PRO A 245 0.84 -9.16 -19.12
C PRO A 245 1.19 -9.46 -20.57
N VAL A 246 0.16 -9.77 -21.37
CA VAL A 246 0.28 -10.02 -22.81
C VAL A 246 0.72 -8.76 -23.57
N VAL A 247 0.28 -7.57 -23.14
CA VAL A 247 0.71 -6.29 -23.72
C VAL A 247 2.18 -6.06 -23.44
N VAL A 248 2.61 -6.28 -22.19
CA VAL A 248 4.03 -6.14 -21.80
C VAL A 248 4.90 -7.14 -22.56
N GLY A 249 4.47 -8.39 -22.67
CA GLY A 249 5.15 -9.42 -23.46
C GLY A 249 5.27 -9.06 -24.95
N TYR A 250 4.22 -8.49 -25.54
CA TYR A 250 4.25 -8.00 -26.93
C TYR A 250 5.24 -6.83 -27.11
N LEU A 251 5.22 -5.84 -26.21
CA LEU A 251 6.16 -4.71 -26.25
C LEU A 251 7.62 -5.19 -26.14
N LEU A 252 7.88 -6.16 -25.25
CA LEU A 252 9.20 -6.79 -25.13
C LEU A 252 9.59 -7.54 -26.40
N LEU A 253 8.65 -8.25 -27.04
CA LEU A 253 8.92 -8.97 -28.29
C LEU A 253 9.21 -7.99 -29.44
N VAL A 254 8.49 -6.89 -29.56
CA VAL A 254 8.73 -5.85 -30.58
C VAL A 254 10.06 -5.13 -30.36
N ALA A 255 10.44 -4.87 -29.10
CA ALA A 255 11.68 -4.18 -28.78
C ALA A 255 12.92 -5.10 -28.85
N PHE A 256 12.86 -6.27 -28.19
CA PHE A 256 13.97 -7.20 -27.99
C PHE A 256 13.93 -8.45 -28.88
N GLY A 257 12.94 -8.56 -29.77
CA GLY A 257 12.91 -9.59 -30.81
C GLY A 257 14.05 -9.44 -31.81
N ARG A 258 14.34 -10.49 -32.60
CA ARG A 258 15.48 -10.53 -33.53
C ARG A 258 15.45 -9.41 -34.59
N ARG A 259 14.26 -8.93 -34.94
CA ARG A 259 14.04 -7.79 -35.86
C ARG A 259 13.63 -6.50 -35.13
N GLY A 260 13.64 -6.50 -33.80
CA GLY A 260 13.30 -5.36 -32.97
C GLY A 260 14.45 -4.35 -32.92
N PHE A 261 14.15 -3.09 -32.61
CA PHE A 261 15.14 -2.01 -32.62
C PHE A 261 16.27 -2.20 -31.59
N ILE A 262 16.00 -2.83 -30.44
CA ILE A 262 17.01 -3.17 -29.43
C ILE A 262 17.60 -4.56 -29.74
N GLY A 263 16.75 -5.53 -30.06
CA GLY A 263 17.16 -6.92 -30.27
C GLY A 263 18.05 -7.12 -31.49
N ALA A 264 17.83 -6.39 -32.59
CA ALA A 264 18.69 -6.42 -33.77
C ALA A 264 20.09 -5.88 -33.44
N TRP A 265 20.17 -4.73 -32.76
CA TRP A 265 21.43 -4.16 -32.32
C TRP A 265 22.22 -5.09 -31.39
N LEU A 266 21.55 -5.70 -30.41
CA LEU A 266 22.19 -6.68 -29.49
C LEU A 266 22.68 -7.93 -30.21
N TYR A 267 21.97 -8.38 -31.24
CA TYR A 267 22.36 -9.52 -32.04
C TYR A 267 23.57 -9.21 -32.92
N ASP A 268 23.57 -8.06 -33.61
CA ASP A 268 24.64 -7.68 -34.54
C ASP A 268 25.97 -7.41 -33.83
N TRP A 269 25.92 -6.86 -32.61
CA TRP A 269 27.13 -6.51 -31.85
C TRP A 269 27.61 -7.60 -30.90
N PHE A 270 26.69 -8.35 -30.29
CA PHE A 270 27.02 -9.31 -29.22
C PHE A 270 26.54 -10.75 -29.49
N GLY A 271 25.80 -10.99 -30.57
CA GLY A 271 25.24 -12.31 -30.89
C GLY A 271 24.16 -12.79 -29.92
N ILE A 272 23.54 -11.88 -29.14
CA ILE A 272 22.60 -12.23 -28.07
C ILE A 272 21.14 -12.14 -28.56
N THR A 273 20.35 -13.20 -28.32
CA THR A 273 18.91 -13.22 -28.61
C THR A 273 18.06 -13.43 -27.35
N PHE A 274 17.10 -12.53 -27.10
CA PHE A 274 16.18 -12.59 -25.97
C PHE A 274 14.87 -13.30 -26.30
N ALA A 275 14.36 -13.16 -27.53
CA ALA A 275 13.15 -13.85 -27.94
C ALA A 275 13.30 -15.37 -27.83
N PHE A 276 12.31 -16.03 -27.23
CA PHE A 276 12.23 -17.48 -27.06
C PHE A 276 13.46 -18.10 -26.35
N SER A 277 14.09 -17.36 -25.43
CA SER A 277 15.22 -17.84 -24.64
C SER A 277 15.00 -17.63 -23.15
N TRP A 278 15.74 -18.38 -22.31
CA TRP A 278 15.69 -18.21 -20.86
C TRP A 278 16.12 -16.80 -20.41
N ARG A 279 16.96 -16.12 -21.20
CA ARG A 279 17.35 -14.71 -20.97
C ARG A 279 16.17 -13.77 -21.20
N GLY A 280 15.31 -14.07 -22.18
CA GLY A 280 14.04 -13.36 -22.39
C GLY A 280 13.07 -13.52 -21.23
N ALA A 281 13.00 -14.72 -20.65
CA ALA A 281 12.19 -14.97 -19.45
C ALA A 281 12.69 -14.15 -18.25
N VAL A 282 14.01 -14.03 -18.05
CA VAL A 282 14.62 -13.17 -17.03
C VAL A 282 14.25 -11.70 -17.25
N LEU A 283 14.35 -11.22 -18.48
CA LEU A 283 14.01 -9.83 -18.82
C LEU A 283 12.52 -9.53 -18.58
N ALA A 284 11.62 -10.42 -18.98
CA ALA A 284 10.19 -10.26 -18.75
C ALA A 284 9.86 -10.26 -17.24
N ALA A 285 10.42 -11.20 -16.48
CA ALA A 285 10.26 -11.27 -15.03
C ALA A 285 10.79 -10.01 -14.32
N ALA A 286 11.93 -9.47 -14.78
CA ALA A 286 12.50 -8.23 -14.26
C ALA A 286 11.52 -7.06 -14.48
N VAL A 287 11.04 -6.85 -15.71
CA VAL A 287 10.14 -5.74 -16.06
C VAL A 287 8.82 -5.79 -15.30
N MET A 288 8.25 -6.98 -15.10
CA MET A 288 6.96 -7.16 -14.42
C MET A 288 7.05 -6.98 -12.90
N SER A 289 8.16 -7.39 -12.30
CA SER A 289 8.38 -7.29 -10.85
C SER A 289 8.98 -5.95 -10.41
N PHE A 290 9.62 -5.23 -11.33
CA PHE A 290 10.28 -3.94 -11.10
C PHE A 290 9.40 -2.87 -10.41
N PRO A 291 8.13 -2.65 -10.78
CA PRO A 291 7.30 -1.60 -10.18
C PRO A 291 7.04 -1.82 -8.69
N LEU A 292 6.79 -3.07 -8.30
CA LEU A 292 6.51 -3.44 -6.91
C LEU A 292 7.75 -3.27 -6.04
N MET A 293 8.92 -3.63 -6.57
CA MET A 293 10.20 -3.41 -5.91
C MET A 293 10.47 -1.92 -5.69
N VAL A 294 10.34 -1.09 -6.72
CA VAL A 294 10.56 0.36 -6.62
C VAL A 294 9.60 0.98 -5.61
N ARG A 295 8.31 0.58 -5.62
CA ARG A 295 7.30 1.09 -4.69
C ARG A 295 7.66 0.78 -3.23
N ALA A 296 8.02 -0.46 -2.92
CA ALA A 296 8.40 -0.87 -1.58
C ALA A 296 9.68 -0.16 -1.09
N ILE A 297 10.70 -0.07 -1.95
CA ILE A 297 11.97 0.61 -1.64
C ILE A 297 11.74 2.11 -1.42
N ARG A 298 10.90 2.74 -2.26
CA ARG A 298 10.52 4.15 -2.16
C ARG A 298 9.84 4.46 -0.83
N LEU A 299 8.84 3.67 -0.43
CA LEU A 299 8.13 3.85 0.84
C LEU A 299 9.10 3.82 2.04
N ALA A 300 10.07 2.90 2.03
CA ALA A 300 11.08 2.86 3.07
C ALA A 300 12.04 4.06 3.04
N LEU A 301 12.45 4.52 1.85
CA LEU A 301 13.28 5.72 1.67
C LEU A 301 12.58 7.00 2.14
N GLU A 302 11.27 7.12 1.93
CA GLU A 302 10.45 8.24 2.42
C GLU A 302 10.38 8.26 3.95
N GLY A 303 10.41 7.09 4.60
CA GLY A 303 10.45 6.95 6.06
C GLY A 303 11.80 7.28 6.72
N VAL A 304 12.90 7.41 5.96
CA VAL A 304 14.21 7.76 6.52
C VAL A 304 14.28 9.25 6.85
N ASP A 305 14.38 9.59 8.15
CA ASP A 305 14.55 10.96 8.62
C ASP A 305 15.82 11.60 8.02
N LEU A 306 15.61 12.65 7.23
CA LEU A 306 16.66 13.47 6.61
C LEU A 306 17.64 14.04 7.64
N ARG A 307 17.26 14.16 8.92
CA ARG A 307 18.15 14.64 9.98
C ARG A 307 19.32 13.70 10.26
N LEU A 308 19.15 12.39 10.11
CA LEU A 308 20.23 11.43 10.30
C LEU A 308 21.27 11.58 9.17
N GLU A 309 20.81 11.81 7.94
CA GLU A 309 21.69 12.11 6.81
C GLU A 309 22.41 13.46 6.99
N GLN A 310 21.72 14.48 7.49
CA GLN A 310 22.30 15.79 7.79
C GLN A 310 23.33 15.70 8.92
N ALA A 311 23.04 14.96 10.00
CA ALA A 311 23.98 14.72 11.09
C ALA A 311 25.26 14.05 10.58
N ALA A 312 25.15 13.01 9.76
CA ALA A 312 26.31 12.36 9.16
C ALA A 312 27.13 13.32 8.27
N ARG A 313 26.47 14.21 7.50
CA ARG A 313 27.17 15.23 6.71
C ARG A 313 27.88 16.27 7.57
N THR A 314 27.33 16.65 8.72
CA THR A 314 28.01 17.56 9.66
C THR A 314 29.27 16.95 10.28
N LEU A 315 29.35 15.62 10.33
CA LEU A 315 30.54 14.87 10.75
C LEU A 315 31.56 14.67 9.60
N GLY A 316 31.39 15.37 8.47
CA GLY A 316 32.30 15.29 7.31
C GLY A 316 32.06 14.10 6.39
N ALA A 317 30.96 13.34 6.57
CA ALA A 317 30.64 12.23 5.67
C ALA A 317 30.16 12.76 4.31
N GLY A 318 30.89 12.38 3.24
CA GLY A 318 30.50 12.66 1.86
C GLY A 318 29.20 11.95 1.47
N ARG A 319 28.57 12.40 0.38
CA ARG A 319 27.23 11.94 -0.08
C ARG A 319 27.13 10.41 -0.22
N TRP A 320 28.17 9.78 -0.77
CA TRP A 320 28.25 8.32 -0.91
C TRP A 320 28.40 7.58 0.41
N ARG A 321 29.18 8.14 1.35
CA ARG A 321 29.34 7.55 2.68
C ARG A 321 28.01 7.57 3.45
N VAL A 322 27.32 8.71 3.45
CA VAL A 322 25.98 8.86 4.06
C VAL A 322 24.98 7.89 3.45
N PHE A 323 25.00 7.74 2.12
CA PHE A 323 24.15 6.77 1.44
C PHE A 323 24.42 5.35 1.91
N CYS A 324 25.68 4.89 1.91
CA CYS A 324 26.03 3.52 2.28
C CYS A 324 25.90 3.22 3.79
N THR A 325 26.12 4.20 4.67
CA THR A 325 26.18 3.94 6.13
C THR A 325 24.91 4.34 6.87
N ILE A 326 24.07 5.22 6.32
CA ILE A 326 22.86 5.72 6.97
C ILE A 326 21.62 5.40 6.13
N THR A 327 21.56 5.89 4.90
CA THR A 327 20.34 5.75 4.07
C THR A 327 20.08 4.28 3.71
N LEU A 328 21.09 3.56 3.22
CA LEU A 328 20.95 2.18 2.75
C LEU A 328 20.60 1.20 3.90
N PRO A 329 21.26 1.22 5.08
CA PRO A 329 20.90 0.34 6.19
C PRO A 329 19.50 0.60 6.74
N LEU A 330 19.09 1.88 6.84
CA LEU A 330 17.75 2.23 7.33
C LEU A 330 16.64 1.89 6.33
N THR A 331 16.96 1.86 5.03
CA THR A 331 16.03 1.44 3.97
C THR A 331 15.98 -0.09 3.83
N LEU A 332 16.93 -0.83 4.41
CA LEU A 332 17.12 -2.28 4.20
C LEU A 332 15.85 -3.13 4.46
N PRO A 333 15.03 -2.89 5.50
CA PRO A 333 13.79 -3.64 5.69
C PRO A 333 12.81 -3.49 4.51
N GLY A 334 12.71 -2.29 3.92
CA GLY A 334 11.90 -2.05 2.74
C GLY A 334 12.50 -2.60 1.45
N ILE A 335 13.83 -2.65 1.36
CA ILE A 335 14.53 -3.34 0.27
C ILE A 335 14.23 -4.83 0.31
N ILE A 336 14.30 -5.47 1.48
CA ILE A 336 13.95 -6.88 1.66
C ILE A 336 12.49 -7.10 1.29
N ALA A 337 11.55 -6.29 1.81
CA ALA A 337 10.14 -6.38 1.47
C ALA A 337 9.88 -6.23 -0.05
N GLY A 338 10.52 -5.26 -0.69
CA GLY A 338 10.42 -5.06 -2.14
C GLY A 338 11.01 -6.21 -2.96
N THR A 339 12.12 -6.79 -2.49
CA THR A 339 12.77 -7.96 -3.10
C THR A 339 11.86 -9.18 -3.00
N VAL A 340 11.27 -9.42 -1.83
CA VAL A 340 10.33 -10.53 -1.59
C VAL A 340 9.05 -10.36 -2.43
N LEU A 341 8.48 -9.15 -2.50
CA LEU A 341 7.31 -8.87 -3.33
C LEU A 341 7.61 -9.04 -4.82
N ALA A 342 8.78 -8.59 -5.28
CA ALA A 342 9.22 -8.74 -6.66
C ALA A 342 9.42 -10.23 -7.02
N PHE A 343 10.07 -10.99 -6.15
CA PHE A 343 10.27 -12.43 -6.30
C PHE A 343 8.94 -13.20 -6.26
N ALA A 344 8.06 -12.89 -5.31
CA ALA A 344 6.72 -13.49 -5.22
C ALA A 344 5.88 -13.19 -6.46
N ARG A 345 6.00 -11.96 -7.00
CA ARG A 345 5.29 -11.57 -8.22
C ARG A 345 5.83 -12.28 -9.46
N SER A 346 7.15 -12.43 -9.56
CA SER A 346 7.78 -13.16 -10.69
C SER A 346 7.48 -14.66 -10.66
N LEU A 347 7.08 -15.21 -9.52
CA LEU A 347 6.63 -16.61 -9.37
C LEU A 347 5.18 -16.86 -9.82
N GLY A 348 4.33 -15.83 -9.80
CA GLY A 348 2.87 -15.96 -9.75
C GLY A 348 2.08 -15.45 -10.96
N GLU A 349 2.71 -15.26 -12.12
CA GLU A 349 2.00 -14.77 -13.30
C GLU A 349 1.93 -15.78 -14.43
N PHE A 350 0.78 -15.82 -15.11
CA PHE A 350 0.29 -16.80 -16.09
C PHE A 350 -0.67 -17.83 -15.48
N GLY A 351 -1.98 -17.52 -15.47
CA GLY A 351 -2.98 -18.56 -15.22
C GLY A 351 -4.40 -18.04 -15.09
N ALA A 352 -4.69 -17.26 -14.04
CA ALA A 352 -6.06 -17.11 -13.52
C ALA A 352 -7.16 -16.90 -14.57
N THR A 353 -7.02 -15.96 -15.51
CA THR A 353 -8.06 -15.72 -16.53
C THR A 353 -8.14 -16.84 -17.57
N ILE A 354 -7.01 -17.38 -18.06
CA ILE A 354 -7.00 -18.48 -19.03
C ILE A 354 -7.46 -19.80 -18.38
N THR A 355 -7.11 -20.01 -17.11
CA THR A 355 -7.43 -21.23 -16.35
C THR A 355 -8.87 -21.23 -15.82
N PHE A 356 -9.47 -20.07 -15.53
CA PHE A 356 -10.79 -19.95 -14.90
C PHE A 356 -11.91 -19.55 -15.88
N VAL A 357 -11.61 -18.74 -16.91
CA VAL A 357 -12.60 -18.25 -17.89
C VAL A 357 -12.08 -18.56 -19.30
N SER A 358 -12.62 -19.59 -19.95
CA SER A 358 -12.25 -19.96 -21.32
C SER A 358 -12.30 -18.77 -22.29
N ASN A 359 -11.39 -18.72 -23.27
CA ASN A 359 -11.31 -17.66 -24.29
C ASN A 359 -12.34 -17.89 -25.43
N ILE A 360 -13.62 -17.63 -25.17
CA ILE A 360 -14.70 -17.78 -26.16
C ILE A 360 -14.86 -16.46 -26.94
N PRO A 361 -14.68 -16.45 -28.28
CA PRO A 361 -14.86 -15.25 -29.09
C PRO A 361 -16.28 -14.68 -28.96
N GLY A 362 -16.40 -13.43 -28.50
CA GLY A 362 -17.69 -12.71 -28.44
C GLY A 362 -18.43 -12.72 -27.10
N GLU A 363 -18.06 -13.60 -26.15
CA GLU A 363 -18.77 -13.72 -24.86
C GLU A 363 -17.87 -13.42 -23.64
N THR A 364 -16.69 -14.04 -23.56
CA THR A 364 -15.78 -13.93 -22.39
C THR A 364 -14.42 -13.34 -22.74
N ARG A 365 -14.29 -12.80 -23.96
CA ARG A 365 -13.01 -12.30 -24.50
C ARG A 365 -12.62 -10.98 -23.83
N THR A 366 -11.57 -11.03 -23.02
CA THR A 366 -10.98 -9.84 -22.36
C THR A 366 -9.91 -9.21 -23.26
N LEU A 367 -9.57 -7.94 -23.03
CA LEU A 367 -8.45 -7.26 -23.73
C LEU A 367 -7.15 -8.09 -23.77
N PRO A 368 -6.69 -8.71 -22.66
CA PRO A 368 -5.53 -9.61 -22.65
C PRO A 368 -5.70 -10.84 -23.57
N SER A 369 -6.85 -11.52 -23.55
CA SER A 369 -7.07 -12.73 -24.36
C SER A 369 -7.29 -12.42 -25.85
N ALA A 370 -7.89 -11.26 -26.16
CA ALA A 370 -7.98 -10.72 -27.51
C ALA A 370 -6.59 -10.42 -28.10
N MET A 371 -5.72 -9.76 -27.33
CA MET A 371 -4.34 -9.50 -27.75
C MET A 371 -3.54 -10.77 -27.95
N TYR A 372 -3.65 -11.75 -27.04
CA TYR A 372 -2.97 -13.04 -27.16
C TYR A 372 -3.37 -13.76 -28.45
N THR A 373 -4.67 -13.74 -28.78
CA THR A 373 -5.18 -14.36 -30.02
C THR A 373 -4.68 -13.63 -31.27
N LEU A 374 -4.70 -12.29 -31.28
CA LEU A 374 -4.27 -11.49 -32.44
C LEU A 374 -2.77 -11.58 -32.73
N ILE A 375 -1.94 -11.74 -31.69
CA ILE A 375 -0.49 -11.95 -31.86
C ILE A 375 -0.18 -13.31 -32.49
N GLN A 376 -1.03 -14.31 -32.27
CA GLN A 376 -0.88 -15.65 -32.85
C GLN A 376 -1.54 -15.79 -34.23
N THR A 377 -2.38 -14.84 -34.63
CA THR A 377 -3.06 -14.86 -35.93
C THR A 377 -2.16 -14.25 -37.01
N PRO A 378 -1.81 -14.98 -38.09
CA PRO A 378 -1.04 -14.41 -39.20
C PRO A 378 -1.72 -13.16 -39.79
N GLY A 379 -1.00 -12.02 -39.85
CA GLY A 379 -1.54 -10.73 -40.31
C GLY A 379 -2.28 -9.90 -39.24
N GLY A 380 -2.41 -10.39 -38.01
CA GLY A 380 -3.07 -9.69 -36.89
C GLY A 380 -2.25 -8.57 -36.22
N GLU A 381 -1.00 -8.34 -36.66
CA GLU A 381 -0.04 -7.43 -36.03
C GLU A 381 -0.55 -5.99 -35.91
N SER A 382 -1.20 -5.46 -36.94
CA SER A 382 -1.74 -4.09 -36.95
C SER A 382 -2.91 -3.91 -35.96
N ALA A 383 -3.74 -4.94 -35.81
CA ALA A 383 -4.84 -4.96 -34.84
C ALA A 383 -4.33 -5.12 -33.40
N ALA A 384 -3.32 -5.97 -33.19
CA ALA A 384 -2.63 -6.11 -31.91
C ALA A 384 -1.96 -4.80 -31.47
N ALA A 385 -1.29 -4.10 -32.38
CA ALA A 385 -0.67 -2.80 -32.11
C ALA A 385 -1.70 -1.73 -31.72
N ARG A 386 -2.86 -1.69 -32.38
CA ARG A 386 -3.95 -0.74 -32.05
C ARG A 386 -4.54 -0.99 -30.66
N LEU A 387 -4.80 -2.25 -30.30
CA LEU A 387 -5.29 -2.61 -28.96
C LEU A 387 -4.25 -2.34 -27.88
N CYS A 388 -2.97 -2.58 -28.16
CA CYS A 388 -1.86 -2.23 -27.29
C CYS A 388 -1.82 -0.72 -26.99
N LEU A 389 -1.94 0.13 -28.02
CA LEU A 389 -1.98 1.59 -27.85
C LEU A 389 -3.19 2.05 -27.02
N ILE A 390 -4.36 1.45 -27.24
CA ILE A 390 -5.59 1.76 -26.46
C ILE A 390 -5.39 1.35 -24.99
N ALA A 391 -4.83 0.18 -24.71
CA ALA A 391 -4.56 -0.28 -23.35
C ALA A 391 -3.54 0.64 -22.62
N ILE A 392 -2.48 1.08 -23.32
CA ILE A 392 -1.52 2.05 -22.78
C ILE A 392 -2.18 3.39 -22.48
N ALA A 393 -2.99 3.91 -23.40
CA ALA A 393 -3.68 5.19 -23.20
C ALA A 393 -4.65 5.14 -22.00
N LEU A 394 -5.42 4.07 -21.87
CA LEU A 394 -6.34 3.88 -20.73
C LEU A 394 -5.58 3.70 -19.40
N ALA A 395 -4.49 2.94 -19.40
CA ALA A 395 -3.65 2.73 -18.21
C ALA A 395 -3.01 4.04 -17.74
N MET A 396 -2.44 4.81 -18.67
CA MET A 396 -1.88 6.13 -18.41
C MET A 396 -2.93 7.11 -17.91
N ALA A 397 -4.10 7.18 -18.56
CA ALA A 397 -5.20 8.04 -18.11
C ALA A 397 -5.67 7.67 -16.69
N SER A 398 -5.80 6.38 -16.37
CA SER A 398 -6.19 5.90 -15.04
C SER A 398 -5.16 6.26 -13.96
N LEU A 399 -3.87 6.10 -14.25
CA LEU A 399 -2.78 6.51 -13.34
C LEU A 399 -2.79 8.03 -13.11
N LEU A 400 -2.96 8.82 -14.17
CA LEU A 400 -3.05 10.29 -14.08
C LEU A 400 -4.31 10.75 -13.33
N VAL A 401 -5.44 10.05 -13.47
CA VAL A 401 -6.67 10.32 -12.73
C VAL A 401 -6.52 9.93 -11.25
N ALA A 402 -5.82 8.84 -10.94
CA ALA A 402 -5.53 8.46 -9.56
C ALA A 402 -4.63 9.51 -8.86
N GLU A 403 -3.61 10.01 -9.56
CA GLU A 403 -2.84 11.19 -9.10
C GLU A 403 -3.69 12.46 -9.01
N TRP A 404 -4.71 12.59 -9.87
CA TRP A 404 -5.66 13.71 -9.86
C TRP A 404 -6.63 13.66 -8.68
N LEU A 405 -7.08 12.48 -8.26
CA LEU A 405 -7.96 12.30 -7.11
C LEU A 405 -7.22 12.48 -5.77
N ALA A 406 -5.89 12.28 -5.74
CA ALA A 406 -5.04 12.54 -4.57
C ALA A 406 -4.75 14.03 -4.33
N ARG A 407 -5.47 14.94 -5.01
CA ARG A 407 -5.23 16.38 -4.97
C ARG A 407 -5.92 17.04 -3.78
N GLY A 408 -5.15 17.85 -3.05
CA GLY A 408 -5.64 18.74 -2.00
C GLY A 408 -5.16 20.17 -2.21
N ARG A 409 -5.90 21.14 -1.67
CA ARG A 409 -5.57 22.56 -1.73
C ARG A 409 -5.45 23.12 -0.31
N ILE A 410 -4.36 23.84 -0.05
CA ILE A 410 -4.10 24.53 1.22
C ILE A 410 -3.97 26.02 0.90
N VAL A 411 -4.81 26.84 1.53
CA VAL A 411 -4.86 28.30 1.38
C VAL A 411 -4.71 28.95 2.75
N LEU A 412 -3.89 30.00 2.84
CA LEU A 412 -3.71 30.83 4.03
C LEU A 412 -3.86 32.29 3.61
N ASN A 413 -4.82 33.03 4.19
CA ASN A 413 -5.08 34.44 3.86
C ASN A 413 -5.12 34.70 2.34
N ASP A 414 -5.93 33.92 1.63
CA ASP A 414 -6.07 33.92 0.16
C ASP A 414 -4.80 33.55 -0.64
N ARG A 415 -3.67 33.28 0.04
CA ARG A 415 -2.45 32.77 -0.55
C ARG A 415 -2.50 31.25 -0.66
N VAL A 416 -2.43 30.75 -1.87
CA VAL A 416 -2.32 29.31 -2.13
C VAL A 416 -0.92 28.84 -1.72
N LEU A 417 -0.84 28.00 -0.68
CA LEU A 417 0.42 27.41 -0.21
C LEU A 417 0.74 26.12 -0.96
N SER A 418 -0.29 25.33 -1.21
CA SER A 418 -0.22 24.08 -1.95
C SER A 418 -1.50 23.92 -2.77
N ASP A 419 -1.35 23.68 -4.06
CA ASP A 419 -2.46 23.35 -4.96
C ASP A 419 -1.96 22.29 -5.93
N ALA A 420 -2.40 21.06 -5.67
CA ALA A 420 -2.00 19.91 -6.46
C ALA A 420 -2.62 19.93 -7.88
N GLU A 421 -3.71 20.69 -8.11
CA GLU A 421 -4.26 20.87 -9.45
C GLU A 421 -3.40 21.78 -10.31
N LYS A 422 -2.93 22.88 -9.72
CA LYS A 422 -2.08 23.87 -10.40
C LYS A 422 -0.59 23.57 -10.29
N GLN A 423 -0.22 22.43 -9.69
CA GLN A 423 1.16 22.04 -9.34
C GLN A 423 1.93 23.14 -8.59
N LEU A 424 1.21 23.95 -7.81
CA LEU A 424 1.79 25.07 -7.09
C LEU A 424 2.15 24.61 -5.68
N TYR A 425 3.44 24.49 -5.40
CA TYR A 425 3.96 24.13 -4.08
C TYR A 425 4.89 25.23 -3.58
N LEU A 426 4.36 26.14 -2.80
CA LEU A 426 5.14 27.23 -2.24
C LEU A 426 6.15 26.65 -1.23
N PRO A 427 7.46 26.97 -1.35
CA PRO A 427 8.45 26.44 -0.43
C PRO A 427 8.25 27.03 0.98
N PRO A 428 8.61 26.30 2.06
CA PRO A 428 8.28 26.65 3.44
C PRO A 428 8.62 28.10 3.83
N GLU A 429 9.79 28.60 3.43
CA GLU A 429 10.27 29.95 3.73
C GLU A 429 9.41 31.07 3.13
N LYS A 430 8.65 30.78 2.07
CA LYS A 430 7.73 31.74 1.43
C LYS A 430 6.31 31.66 2.01
N ARG A 431 6.02 30.69 2.88
CA ARG A 431 4.67 30.49 3.45
C ARG A 431 4.30 31.49 4.53
N ARG A 432 5.29 32.17 5.14
CA ARG A 432 5.11 33.07 6.30
C ARG A 432 4.41 32.39 7.47
N VAL A 433 4.82 31.15 7.74
CA VAL A 433 4.33 30.33 8.85
C VAL A 433 5.45 30.16 9.86
N GLY A 434 5.16 30.47 11.13
CA GLY A 434 6.06 30.18 12.23
C GLY A 434 5.83 28.73 12.66
N TYR A 435 6.86 27.90 12.67
CA TYR A 435 6.74 26.50 13.06
C TYR A 435 7.55 26.21 14.33
N VAL A 436 6.89 25.64 15.33
CA VAL A 436 7.48 25.17 16.56
C VAL A 436 7.39 23.64 16.57
N PHE A 437 8.54 22.99 16.49
CA PHE A 437 8.66 21.54 16.51
C PHE A 437 8.54 20.98 17.93
N GLN A 438 8.18 19.70 18.04
CA GLN A 438 8.17 18.94 19.30
C GLN A 438 9.52 19.04 20.04
N ASP A 439 10.62 18.84 19.31
CA ASP A 439 11.97 19.24 19.77
C ASP A 439 12.27 20.68 19.37
N ALA A 440 12.70 21.53 20.31
CA ALA A 440 12.96 22.96 20.06
C ALA A 440 13.86 23.29 18.85
N ARG A 441 14.73 22.36 18.40
CA ARG A 441 15.64 22.49 17.24
C ARG A 441 16.35 23.85 17.17
N LEU A 442 16.92 24.28 18.28
CA LEU A 442 17.73 25.49 18.33
C LEU A 442 19.08 25.21 17.65
N PHE A 443 19.63 26.22 16.97
CA PHE A 443 20.95 26.12 16.36
C PHE A 443 22.01 26.13 17.47
N PRO A 444 22.76 25.03 17.66
CA PRO A 444 23.59 24.87 18.85
C PRO A 444 24.72 25.89 18.90
N HIS A 445 25.32 26.22 17.75
CA HIS A 445 26.45 27.17 17.64
C HIS A 445 26.06 28.65 17.78
N TYR A 446 24.76 28.97 17.81
CA TYR A 446 24.29 30.32 18.08
C TYR A 446 23.88 30.46 19.55
N ARG A 447 24.19 31.60 20.16
CA ARG A 447 23.55 32.02 21.43
C ARG A 447 22.04 32.18 21.24
N VAL A 448 21.29 32.26 22.33
CA VAL A 448 19.82 32.50 22.28
C VAL A 448 19.49 33.74 21.45
N ARG A 449 20.18 34.87 21.67
CA ARG A 449 20.01 36.08 20.87
C ARG A 449 20.20 35.83 19.38
N GLY A 450 21.19 35.02 19.00
CA GLY A 450 21.46 34.64 17.61
C GLY A 450 20.36 33.77 17.01
N ASN A 451 19.86 32.79 17.78
CA ASN A 451 18.72 31.97 17.39
C ASN A 451 17.47 32.81 17.12
N LEU A 452 17.16 33.76 18.00
CA LEU A 452 16.01 34.66 17.88
C LEU A 452 16.14 35.61 16.68
N LYS A 453 17.34 36.14 16.42
CA LYS A 453 17.58 37.11 15.33
C LYS A 453 17.74 36.47 13.95
N TYR A 454 17.98 35.15 13.86
CA TYR A 454 18.35 34.47 12.61
C TYR A 454 17.34 34.69 11.47
N GLY A 455 16.05 34.52 11.75
CA GLY A 455 14.96 34.70 10.79
C GLY A 455 14.11 35.96 11.04
N MET A 456 14.61 36.88 11.86
CA MET A 456 13.80 37.99 12.36
C MET A 456 13.40 38.95 11.24
N ALA A 457 12.11 39.22 11.13
CA ALA A 457 11.59 40.20 10.19
C ALA A 457 11.98 41.62 10.61
N LYS A 458 12.26 42.50 9.64
CA LYS A 458 12.63 43.91 9.92
C LYS A 458 11.56 44.64 10.74
N THR A 459 10.28 44.31 10.51
CA THR A 459 9.13 44.85 11.25
C THR A 459 9.14 44.47 12.74
N MET A 460 9.79 43.37 13.11
CA MET A 460 9.84 42.87 14.50
C MET A 460 11.01 43.44 15.30
N ALA A 461 11.91 44.22 14.69
CA ALA A 461 13.08 44.76 15.38
C ALA A 461 12.70 45.61 16.60
N GLY A 462 11.65 46.45 16.49
CA GLY A 462 11.14 47.26 17.60
C GLY A 462 10.29 46.50 18.63
N GLN A 463 9.95 45.23 18.35
CA GLN A 463 9.20 44.36 19.26
C GLN A 463 10.09 43.31 19.93
N PHE A 464 11.37 43.24 19.56
CA PHE A 464 12.30 42.21 20.04
C PHE A 464 12.34 42.13 21.57
N ASP A 465 12.60 43.26 22.25
CA ASP A 465 12.74 43.28 23.71
C ASP A 465 11.41 42.99 24.42
N LYS A 466 10.28 43.46 23.86
CA LYS A 466 8.94 43.17 24.39
C LYS A 466 8.63 41.68 24.32
N LEU A 467 8.99 41.03 23.22
CA LEU A 467 8.74 39.60 23.01
C LEU A 467 9.65 38.74 23.88
N VAL A 468 10.92 39.13 24.01
CA VAL A 468 11.86 38.51 24.96
C VAL A 468 11.31 38.58 26.38
N ALA A 469 10.76 39.73 26.79
CA ALA A 469 10.15 39.90 28.11
C ALA A 469 8.86 39.13 28.31
N LEU A 470 8.00 39.06 27.28
CA LEU A 470 6.79 38.25 27.32
C LEU A 470 7.11 36.76 27.55
N LEU A 471 8.22 36.30 26.98
CA LEU A 471 8.69 34.92 27.10
C LEU A 471 9.57 34.67 28.34
N GLY A 472 9.94 35.71 29.10
CA GLY A 472 10.82 35.57 30.27
C GLY A 472 12.17 34.94 29.92
N ILE A 473 12.79 35.35 28.80
CA ILE A 473 14.06 34.81 28.30
C ILE A 473 15.19 35.86 28.23
N GLU A 474 15.03 37.00 28.90
CA GLU A 474 15.99 38.11 28.99
C GLU A 474 17.36 37.61 29.45
N ASP A 475 17.39 36.91 30.59
CA ASP A 475 18.61 36.42 31.22
C ASP A 475 19.26 35.26 30.45
N LEU A 476 18.57 34.73 29.44
CA LEU A 476 19.02 33.62 28.61
C LEU A 476 19.68 34.09 27.31
N LEU A 477 19.55 35.37 26.93
CA LEU A 477 19.97 35.89 25.63
C LEU A 477 21.44 35.57 25.27
N GLU A 478 22.32 35.65 26.26
CA GLU A 478 23.75 35.39 26.08
C GLU A 478 24.14 33.92 26.31
N ARG A 479 23.20 33.05 26.69
CA ARG A 479 23.46 31.62 26.88
C ARG A 479 23.42 30.86 25.55
N PHE A 480 24.02 29.67 25.55
CA PHE A 480 23.92 28.72 24.43
C PHE A 480 22.84 27.67 24.68
N PRO A 481 22.19 27.12 23.62
CA PRO A 481 21.08 26.18 23.76
C PRO A 481 21.36 24.95 24.64
N TRP A 482 22.59 24.42 24.66
CA TRP A 482 22.92 23.25 25.46
C TRP A 482 22.85 23.50 26.97
N SER A 483 22.98 24.76 27.41
CA SER A 483 22.90 25.15 28.83
C SER A 483 21.48 25.42 29.32
N LEU A 484 20.49 25.28 28.45
CA LEU A 484 19.08 25.58 28.73
C LEU A 484 18.31 24.34 29.15
N SER A 485 17.35 24.51 30.06
CA SER A 485 16.33 23.51 30.39
C SER A 485 15.43 23.22 29.19
N GLY A 486 14.67 22.12 29.23
CA GLY A 486 13.72 21.79 28.16
C GLY A 486 12.69 22.90 27.93
N GLY A 487 12.17 23.48 29.02
CA GLY A 487 11.17 24.54 28.92
C GLY A 487 11.77 25.85 28.40
N GLU A 488 12.99 26.20 28.82
CA GLU A 488 13.72 27.36 28.30
C GLU A 488 13.98 27.24 26.80
N LYS A 489 14.42 26.06 26.33
CA LYS A 489 14.60 25.79 24.89
C LYS A 489 13.31 26.01 24.12
N GLN A 490 12.18 25.59 24.68
CA GLN A 490 10.87 25.75 24.05
C GLN A 490 10.44 27.21 23.98
N ARG A 491 10.63 27.98 25.06
CA ARG A 491 10.38 29.44 25.06
C ARG A 491 11.21 30.13 23.98
N VAL A 492 12.49 29.78 23.83
CA VAL A 492 13.36 30.33 22.77
C VAL A 492 12.87 29.92 21.37
N ALA A 493 12.42 28.68 21.18
CA ALA A 493 11.92 28.21 19.88
C ALA A 493 10.63 28.94 19.47
N ILE A 494 9.71 29.15 20.41
CA ILE A 494 8.49 29.96 20.21
C ILE A 494 8.87 31.39 19.86
N GLY A 495 9.81 31.99 20.60
CA GLY A 495 10.27 33.35 20.32
C GLY A 495 10.90 33.51 18.94
N ARG A 496 11.73 32.54 18.53
CA ARG A 496 12.32 32.50 17.19
C ARG A 496 11.23 32.43 16.11
N ALA A 497 10.20 31.62 16.31
CA ALA A 497 9.10 31.49 15.35
C ALA A 497 8.29 32.79 15.23
N LEU A 498 7.94 33.44 16.34
CA LEU A 498 7.18 34.68 16.35
C LEU A 498 7.93 35.88 15.75
N LEU A 499 9.24 35.96 15.99
CA LEU A 499 10.08 37.04 15.43
C LEU A 499 10.18 37.01 13.90
N THR A 500 9.75 35.92 13.24
CA THR A 500 9.61 35.87 11.78
C THR A 500 8.42 36.67 11.23
N ALA A 501 7.62 37.30 12.10
CA ALA A 501 6.33 37.93 11.77
C ALA A 501 5.39 36.97 10.99
N PRO A 502 5.05 35.79 11.56
CA PRO A 502 4.26 34.81 10.86
C PRO A 502 2.78 35.24 10.77
N GLU A 503 2.12 34.81 9.71
CA GLU A 503 0.66 34.96 9.53
C GLU A 503 -0.12 33.81 10.21
N LEU A 504 0.57 32.72 10.57
CA LEU A 504 0.04 31.54 11.27
C LEU A 504 1.17 30.93 12.10
N LEU A 505 0.88 30.56 13.36
CA LEU A 505 1.79 29.81 14.22
C LEU A 505 1.35 28.35 14.29
N LEU A 506 2.23 27.43 13.91
CA LEU A 506 2.04 25.98 14.03
C LEU A 506 2.85 25.47 15.21
N LEU A 507 2.18 24.78 16.13
CA LEU A 507 2.82 24.16 17.29
C LEU A 507 2.52 22.66 17.30
N ASP A 508 3.57 21.87 17.17
CA ASP A 508 3.51 20.41 17.07
C ASP A 508 3.95 19.80 18.40
N GLU A 509 2.99 19.44 19.25
CA GLU A 509 3.20 18.90 20.60
C GLU A 509 4.29 19.61 21.42
N PRO A 510 4.22 20.95 21.57
CA PRO A 510 5.33 21.72 22.12
C PRO A 510 5.63 21.43 23.59
N LEU A 511 4.75 20.73 24.29
CA LEU A 511 4.90 20.36 25.69
C LEU A 511 5.18 18.86 25.90
N ALA A 512 5.18 18.02 24.87
CA ALA A 512 5.26 16.57 25.04
C ALA A 512 6.57 16.09 25.69
N SER A 513 7.69 16.75 25.37
CA SER A 513 9.02 16.40 25.92
C SER A 513 9.27 16.91 27.34
N LEU A 514 8.27 17.54 27.99
CA LEU A 514 8.40 18.15 29.31
C LEU A 514 7.73 17.30 30.39
N ASP A 515 8.35 17.25 31.56
CA ASP A 515 7.77 16.69 32.77
C ASP A 515 6.62 17.55 33.30
N ILE A 516 5.72 16.94 34.08
CA ILE A 516 4.49 17.57 34.58
C ILE A 516 4.75 18.93 35.25
N PRO A 517 5.75 19.11 36.14
CA PRO A 517 6.04 20.41 36.75
C PRO A 517 6.39 21.49 35.72
N ARG A 518 7.21 21.17 34.72
CA ARG A 518 7.60 22.11 33.66
C ARG A 518 6.44 22.42 32.72
N LYS A 519 5.57 21.45 32.42
CA LYS A 519 4.32 21.72 31.67
C LYS A 519 3.46 22.74 32.41
N ARG A 520 3.25 22.55 33.72
CA ARG A 520 2.49 23.48 34.57
C ARG A 520 3.13 24.87 34.65
N GLU A 521 4.46 24.95 34.61
CA GLU A 521 5.17 26.23 34.52
C GLU A 521 4.93 26.92 33.18
N LEU A 522 4.94 26.18 32.06
CA LEU A 522 4.83 26.77 30.72
C LEU A 522 3.40 27.09 30.27
N LEU A 523 2.41 26.34 30.73
CA LEU A 523 1.02 26.50 30.28
C LEU A 523 0.47 27.93 30.45
N PRO A 524 0.70 28.63 31.59
CA PRO A 524 0.30 30.03 31.75
C PRO A 524 0.93 30.97 30.72
N TYR A 525 2.18 30.71 30.30
CA TYR A 525 2.84 31.52 29.26
C TYR A 525 2.18 31.31 27.90
N LEU A 526 1.87 30.05 27.53
CA LEU A 526 1.14 29.77 26.28
C LEU A 526 -0.25 30.39 26.27
N GLN A 527 -0.95 30.37 27.41
CA GLN A 527 -2.26 31.04 27.54
C GLN A 527 -2.15 32.56 27.42
N ARG A 528 -1.08 33.15 27.95
CA ARG A 528 -0.81 34.58 27.84
C ARG A 528 -0.46 34.95 26.40
N LEU A 529 0.38 34.13 25.77
CA LEU A 529 0.76 34.25 24.36
C LEU A 529 -0.48 34.22 23.44
N ALA A 530 -1.37 33.26 23.67
CA ALA A 530 -2.62 33.12 22.92
C ALA A 530 -3.52 34.35 23.02
N ARG A 531 -3.49 35.04 24.17
CA ARG A 531 -4.33 36.21 24.44
C ARG A 531 -3.71 37.52 23.97
N GLU A 532 -2.40 37.66 24.11
CA GLU A 532 -1.69 38.91 23.80
C GLU A 532 -1.24 39.00 22.34
N ILE A 533 -1.07 37.85 21.67
CA ILE A 533 -0.65 37.80 20.27
C ILE A 533 -1.86 37.57 19.35
N ASN A 534 -2.12 38.53 18.47
CA ASN A 534 -3.19 38.44 17.48
C ASN A 534 -2.74 37.66 16.21
N ILE A 535 -2.23 36.45 16.40
CA ILE A 535 -1.81 35.55 15.31
C ILE A 535 -2.58 34.23 15.50
N PRO A 536 -3.27 33.71 14.47
CA PRO A 536 -3.90 32.40 14.53
C PRO A 536 -2.88 31.32 14.92
N MET A 537 -3.26 30.45 15.85
CA MET A 537 -2.42 29.34 16.29
C MET A 537 -3.11 28.02 16.01
N LEU A 538 -2.41 27.11 15.33
CA LEU A 538 -2.81 25.71 15.21
C LEU A 538 -1.91 24.88 16.13
N TYR A 539 -2.53 24.31 17.17
CA TYR A 539 -1.87 23.57 18.22
C TYR A 539 -2.23 22.08 18.13
N VAL A 540 -1.24 21.22 17.95
CA VAL A 540 -1.42 19.76 17.91
C VAL A 540 -1.05 19.18 19.28
N SER A 541 -1.95 18.40 19.86
CA SER A 541 -1.74 17.74 21.15
C SER A 541 -2.63 16.53 21.31
N HIS A 542 -2.09 15.50 21.96
CA HIS A 542 -2.84 14.38 22.50
C HIS A 542 -3.21 14.58 23.98
N SER A 543 -2.84 15.70 24.59
CA SER A 543 -3.10 16.00 26.00
C SER A 543 -4.43 16.74 26.18
N LEU A 544 -5.37 16.07 26.83
CA LEU A 544 -6.66 16.64 27.22
C LEU A 544 -6.55 17.91 28.06
N GLU A 545 -5.57 17.96 28.98
CA GLU A 545 -5.34 19.13 29.83
C GLU A 545 -4.90 20.35 29.00
N GLU A 546 -4.05 20.15 27.99
CA GLU A 546 -3.59 21.23 27.11
C GLU A 546 -4.75 21.78 26.27
N ILE A 547 -5.58 20.88 25.73
CA ILE A 547 -6.77 21.25 24.96
C ILE A 547 -7.71 22.13 25.79
N LEU A 548 -8.01 21.73 27.04
CA LEU A 548 -8.90 22.49 27.93
C LEU A 548 -8.40 23.91 28.24
N HIS A 549 -7.08 24.10 28.31
CA HIS A 549 -6.48 25.36 28.73
C HIS A 549 -6.16 26.31 27.56
N LEU A 550 -5.96 25.78 26.35
CA LEU A 550 -5.46 26.55 25.21
C LEU A 550 -6.45 26.65 24.04
N ALA A 551 -7.32 25.67 23.84
CA ALA A 551 -8.14 25.61 22.64
C ALA A 551 -9.36 26.55 22.72
N ASP A 552 -9.61 27.29 21.64
CA ASP A 552 -10.91 27.94 21.40
C ASP A 552 -11.83 27.03 20.56
N LYS A 553 -11.23 26.36 19.57
CA LYS A 553 -11.86 25.34 18.74
C LYS A 553 -11.05 24.07 18.76
N VAL A 554 -11.72 22.94 18.65
CA VAL A 554 -11.11 21.61 18.65
C VAL A 554 -11.44 20.89 17.35
N LEU A 555 -10.43 20.28 16.75
CA LEU A 555 -10.54 19.37 15.61
C LEU A 555 -10.11 17.99 16.06
N VAL A 556 -11.04 17.03 16.07
CA VAL A 556 -10.74 15.64 16.43
C VAL A 556 -10.44 14.85 15.17
N LEU A 557 -9.24 14.27 15.12
CA LEU A 557 -8.77 13.43 14.01
C LEU A 557 -8.62 11.98 14.49
N ASP A 558 -9.13 11.04 13.71
CA ASP A 558 -8.97 9.61 13.95
C ASP A 558 -8.80 8.87 12.62
N ALA A 559 -7.77 8.01 12.54
CA ALA A 559 -7.34 7.32 11.33
C ALA A 559 -7.27 8.22 10.07
N GLY A 560 -6.80 9.46 10.23
CA GLY A 560 -6.68 10.44 9.15
C GLY A 560 -7.99 11.13 8.73
N ASN A 561 -9.11 10.84 9.39
CA ASN A 561 -10.41 11.44 9.12
C ASN A 561 -10.83 12.43 10.22
N VAL A 562 -11.49 13.52 9.83
CA VAL A 562 -12.10 14.47 10.77
C VAL A 562 -13.36 13.86 11.35
N LYS A 563 -13.39 13.67 12.68
CA LYS A 563 -14.55 13.15 13.42
C LYS A 563 -15.46 14.27 13.92
N ALA A 564 -14.86 15.35 14.42
CA ALA A 564 -15.58 16.52 14.91
C ALA A 564 -14.74 17.80 14.73
N PHE A 565 -15.41 18.92 14.52
CA PHE A 565 -14.81 20.25 14.50
C PHE A 565 -15.79 21.28 15.03
N GLY A 566 -15.41 22.06 16.04
CA GLY A 566 -16.30 23.04 16.65
C GLY A 566 -15.66 23.80 17.81
N ASN A 567 -16.47 24.55 18.55
CA ASN A 567 -16.02 25.19 19.79
C ASN A 567 -15.64 24.12 20.81
N LEU A 568 -14.69 24.43 21.71
CA LEU A 568 -14.23 23.50 22.73
C LEU A 568 -15.41 22.89 23.53
N GLU A 569 -16.36 23.71 23.97
CA GLU A 569 -17.46 23.27 24.82
C GLU A 569 -18.41 22.28 24.11
N GLU A 570 -18.66 22.51 22.82
CA GLU A 570 -19.52 21.68 21.98
C GLU A 570 -18.87 20.33 21.67
N VAL A 571 -17.58 20.34 21.29
CA VAL A 571 -16.85 19.12 20.94
C VAL A 571 -16.60 18.29 22.20
N TRP A 572 -16.23 18.93 23.32
CA TRP A 572 -15.95 18.25 24.58
C TRP A 572 -17.15 17.50 25.14
N GLY A 573 -18.35 18.10 25.07
CA GLY A 573 -19.59 17.48 25.52
C GLY A 573 -20.25 16.55 24.50
N SER A 574 -19.59 16.27 23.37
CA SER A 574 -20.13 15.38 22.33
C SER A 574 -19.72 13.93 22.55
N SER A 575 -20.56 13.00 22.07
CA SER A 575 -20.26 11.55 22.11
C SER A 575 -19.00 11.16 21.35
N VAL A 576 -18.53 12.02 20.43
CA VAL A 576 -17.26 11.82 19.73
C VAL A 576 -16.10 11.75 20.72
N MET A 577 -16.12 12.48 21.83
CA MET A 577 -15.00 12.47 22.79
C MET A 577 -14.97 11.24 23.72
N HIS A 578 -16.03 10.43 23.77
CA HIS A 578 -16.15 9.31 24.71
C HIS A 578 -15.01 8.29 24.65
N PRO A 579 -14.49 7.88 23.48
CA PRO A 579 -13.36 6.94 23.42
C PRO A 579 -12.07 7.48 24.03
N TRP A 580 -11.93 8.81 24.12
CA TRP A 580 -10.73 9.49 24.60
C TRP A 580 -10.86 10.03 26.03
N LEU A 581 -12.09 10.10 26.58
CA LEU A 581 -12.38 10.49 27.95
C LEU A 581 -12.69 9.24 28.78
N PRO A 582 -11.82 8.85 29.73
CA PRO A 582 -12.17 7.83 30.72
C PRO A 582 -13.49 8.17 31.40
N LYS A 583 -14.30 7.17 31.79
CA LYS A 583 -15.60 7.39 32.46
C LYS A 583 -15.48 8.34 33.66
N GLU A 584 -14.42 8.20 34.45
CA GLU A 584 -14.09 9.04 35.60
C GLU A 584 -13.73 10.50 35.26
N GLN A 585 -13.42 10.79 33.99
CA GLN A 585 -13.04 12.12 33.50
C GLN A 585 -14.14 12.77 32.65
N GLN A 586 -15.30 12.11 32.52
CA GLN A 586 -16.48 12.72 31.91
C GLN A 586 -16.83 14.01 32.64
N SER A 587 -16.84 15.10 31.88
CA SER A 587 -16.98 16.43 32.44
C SER A 587 -17.60 17.38 31.43
N SER A 588 -18.32 18.37 31.94
CA SER A 588 -18.85 19.47 31.15
C SER A 588 -17.96 20.69 31.30
N VAL A 589 -17.65 21.35 30.17
CA VAL A 589 -16.95 22.65 30.14
C VAL A 589 -17.97 23.73 29.84
N LEU A 590 -18.11 24.69 30.76
CA LEU A 590 -19.10 25.77 30.66
C LEU A 590 -18.40 27.13 30.63
N LYS A 591 -18.85 28.00 29.71
CA LYS A 591 -18.49 29.43 29.73
C LYS A 591 -19.34 30.15 30.76
N VAL A 592 -18.69 30.90 31.64
CA VAL A 592 -19.31 31.67 32.72
C VAL A 592 -18.63 33.04 32.85
N THR A 593 -19.26 33.97 33.54
CA THR A 593 -18.66 35.29 33.84
C THR A 593 -18.66 35.57 35.33
N VAL A 594 -17.62 36.22 35.84
CA VAL A 594 -17.59 36.65 37.24
C VAL A 594 -18.73 37.64 37.49
N LEU A 595 -19.65 37.30 38.38
CA LEU A 595 -20.79 38.15 38.75
C LEU A 595 -20.41 39.06 39.91
N GLU A 596 -19.95 38.48 41.01
CA GLU A 596 -19.56 39.21 42.22
C GLU A 596 -18.63 38.37 43.11
N HIS A 597 -17.90 39.04 43.99
CA HIS A 597 -17.15 38.38 45.07
C HIS A 597 -17.94 38.51 46.36
N HIS A 598 -18.01 37.42 47.13
CA HIS A 598 -18.75 37.44 48.38
C HIS A 598 -18.06 38.41 49.38
N PRO A 599 -18.80 39.31 50.07
CA PRO A 599 -18.20 40.32 50.93
C PRO A 599 -17.49 39.73 52.17
N HIS A 600 -18.02 38.64 52.72
CA HIS A 600 -17.53 38.06 53.99
C HIS A 600 -16.82 36.70 53.87
N TYR A 601 -17.02 35.94 52.79
CA TYR A 601 -16.49 34.59 52.63
C TYR A 601 -15.56 34.57 51.43
N ALA A 602 -14.57 33.67 51.43
CA ALA A 602 -13.64 33.49 50.32
C ALA A 602 -14.34 32.77 49.14
N MET A 603 -15.30 33.43 48.51
CA MET A 603 -16.13 32.89 47.44
C MET A 603 -16.35 33.88 46.30
N THR A 604 -16.67 33.37 45.13
CA THR A 604 -16.99 34.15 43.94
C THR A 604 -18.21 33.56 43.26
N ALA A 605 -19.20 34.40 42.94
CA ALA A 605 -20.36 34.02 42.16
C ALA A 605 -20.02 34.13 40.67
N LEU A 606 -20.37 33.10 39.91
CA LEU A 606 -20.20 33.03 38.47
C LEU A 606 -21.58 32.94 37.83
N ALA A 607 -21.84 33.75 36.81
CA ALA A 607 -23.09 33.73 36.06
C ALA A 607 -23.02 32.68 34.94
N LEU A 608 -24.09 31.90 34.82
CA LEU A 608 -24.36 30.93 33.76
C LEU A 608 -25.77 31.19 33.23
N GLY A 609 -25.89 32.00 32.17
CA GLY A 609 -27.19 32.48 31.70
C GLY A 609 -27.88 33.37 32.75
N ASP A 610 -29.08 32.99 33.16
CA ASP A 610 -29.88 33.63 34.21
C ASP A 610 -29.62 33.05 35.62
N GLN A 611 -28.76 32.03 35.71
CA GLN A 611 -28.44 31.34 36.96
C GLN A 611 -27.04 31.72 37.43
N HIS A 612 -26.74 31.46 38.71
CA HIS A 612 -25.41 31.69 39.25
C HIS A 612 -24.93 30.49 40.07
N LEU A 613 -23.61 30.37 40.16
CA LEU A 613 -22.92 29.32 40.90
C LEU A 613 -21.79 29.94 41.73
N TRP A 614 -21.69 29.52 42.98
CA TRP A 614 -20.68 29.92 43.94
C TRP A 614 -19.51 28.95 43.91
N VAL A 615 -18.32 29.49 43.68
CA VAL A 615 -17.05 28.76 43.76
C VAL A 615 -16.14 29.38 44.81
N ASN A 616 -15.04 28.70 45.14
CA ASN A 616 -13.98 29.28 45.95
C ASN A 616 -13.47 30.58 45.32
N LYS A 617 -12.97 31.51 46.13
CA LYS A 617 -12.52 32.83 45.68
C LYS A 617 -11.60 32.72 44.46
N ILE A 618 -11.93 33.47 43.42
CA ILE A 618 -11.12 33.64 42.22
C ILE A 618 -10.64 35.09 42.17
N ASP A 619 -9.34 35.29 42.00
CA ASP A 619 -8.74 36.63 41.85
C ASP A 619 -8.89 37.15 40.42
N LYS A 620 -10.13 37.43 40.01
CA LYS A 620 -10.50 37.96 38.70
C LYS A 620 -11.55 39.06 38.86
N PRO A 621 -11.48 40.16 38.10
CA PRO A 621 -12.45 41.24 38.23
C PRO A 621 -13.86 40.79 37.84
N VAL A 622 -14.86 41.49 38.37
CA VAL A 622 -16.27 41.35 37.96
C VAL A 622 -16.37 41.52 36.43
N GLN A 623 -17.28 40.77 35.81
CA GLN A 623 -17.47 40.61 34.36
C GLN A 623 -16.37 39.85 33.62
N ALA A 624 -15.31 39.37 34.29
CA ALA A 624 -14.28 38.57 33.61
C ALA A 624 -14.88 37.25 33.08
N PRO A 625 -14.69 36.90 31.80
CA PRO A 625 -15.09 35.61 31.27
C PRO A 625 -14.15 34.51 31.78
N LEU A 626 -14.74 33.36 32.11
CA LEU A 626 -14.07 32.19 32.63
C LEU A 626 -14.67 30.93 32.00
N ARG A 627 -13.88 29.86 32.03
CA ARG A 627 -14.37 28.50 31.78
C ARG A 627 -14.29 27.73 33.09
N ILE A 628 -15.35 27.02 33.41
CA ILE A 628 -15.37 26.05 34.52
C ILE A 628 -15.53 24.66 33.95
N ARG A 629 -14.94 23.68 34.65
CA ARG A 629 -15.12 22.26 34.36
C ARG A 629 -15.83 21.63 35.55
N ILE A 630 -16.94 20.95 35.29
CA ILE A 630 -17.71 20.22 36.29
C ILE A 630 -17.66 18.74 35.92
N GLN A 631 -17.21 17.89 36.85
CA GLN A 631 -17.19 16.45 36.63
C GLN A 631 -18.62 15.91 36.69
N ALA A 632 -18.96 14.95 35.83
CA ALA A 632 -20.28 14.34 35.84
C ALA A 632 -20.59 13.66 37.18
N SER A 633 -19.57 13.08 37.83
CA SER A 633 -19.65 12.47 39.16
C SER A 633 -19.95 13.44 40.30
N ASP A 634 -19.73 14.74 40.11
CA ASP A 634 -19.98 15.78 41.11
C ASP A 634 -21.39 16.40 40.98
N VAL A 635 -22.21 15.89 40.05
CA VAL A 635 -23.55 16.41 39.77
C VAL A 635 -24.61 15.42 40.25
N SER A 636 -25.46 15.89 41.18
CA SER A 636 -26.64 15.16 41.64
C SER A 636 -27.91 15.72 41.01
N LEU A 637 -28.81 14.85 40.58
CA LEU A 637 -30.12 15.21 40.05
C LEU A 637 -31.19 15.08 41.13
N VAL A 638 -31.97 16.15 41.34
CA VAL A 638 -33.09 16.19 42.27
C VAL A 638 -34.28 16.89 41.62
N LEU A 639 -35.50 16.40 41.90
CA LEU A 639 -36.74 16.99 41.37
C LEU A 639 -37.18 18.25 42.13
N GLN A 640 -36.69 18.43 43.36
CA GLN A 640 -36.99 19.58 44.22
C GLN A 640 -35.69 20.11 44.86
N PRO A 641 -35.54 21.43 45.05
CA PRO A 641 -34.37 21.99 45.72
C PRO A 641 -34.18 21.40 47.12
N PRO A 642 -32.97 20.95 47.48
CA PRO A 642 -32.73 20.32 48.78
C PRO A 642 -32.78 21.36 49.91
N ILE A 643 -33.51 21.06 51.00
CA ILE A 643 -33.73 21.98 52.12
C ILE A 643 -32.68 21.81 53.24
N ASN A 644 -32.17 20.59 53.45
CA ASN A 644 -31.20 20.25 54.49
C ASN A 644 -29.90 19.69 53.87
N SER A 645 -29.26 20.46 53.00
CA SER A 645 -28.04 20.05 52.31
C SER A 645 -26.95 21.11 52.43
N SER A 646 -25.69 20.65 52.43
CA SER A 646 -24.52 21.52 52.30
C SER A 646 -24.20 21.87 50.84
N ILE A 647 -24.91 21.28 49.86
CA ILE A 647 -24.77 21.59 48.44
C ILE A 647 -25.19 23.04 48.20
N ARG A 648 -24.22 23.87 47.85
CA ARG A 648 -24.41 25.32 47.66
C ARG A 648 -24.98 25.68 46.29
N ASN A 649 -24.58 24.92 45.26
CA ASN A 649 -24.92 25.21 43.88
C ASN A 649 -26.11 24.36 43.46
N VAL A 650 -27.24 25.00 43.21
CA VAL A 650 -28.47 24.34 42.72
C VAL A 650 -28.89 25.03 41.43
N LEU A 651 -28.67 24.34 40.31
CA LEU A 651 -28.98 24.83 38.98
C LEU A 651 -30.24 24.14 38.45
N ARG A 652 -31.16 24.92 37.88
CA ARG A 652 -32.31 24.42 37.14
C ARG A 652 -31.84 23.94 35.77
N ALA A 653 -32.22 22.72 35.39
CA ALA A 653 -31.88 22.16 34.10
C ALA A 653 -33.01 21.26 33.60
N ARG A 654 -33.07 21.04 32.29
CA ARG A 654 -33.96 20.06 31.66
C ARG A 654 -33.14 18.87 31.18
N VAL A 655 -33.64 17.66 31.38
CA VAL A 655 -33.06 16.46 30.77
C VAL A 655 -33.32 16.50 29.27
N ALA A 656 -32.25 16.54 28.48
CA ALA A 656 -32.31 16.52 27.03
C ALA A 656 -32.28 15.09 26.48
N GLN A 657 -31.33 14.28 26.97
CA GLN A 657 -31.13 12.89 26.55
C GLN A 657 -30.61 12.05 27.72
N CYS A 658 -30.88 10.74 27.67
CA CYS A 658 -30.32 9.75 28.58
C CYS A 658 -29.67 8.64 27.75
N PHE A 659 -28.47 8.23 28.13
CA PHE A 659 -27.73 7.14 27.51
C PHE A 659 -27.52 6.03 28.53
N ASP A 660 -27.82 4.80 28.15
CA ASP A 660 -27.54 3.62 28.97
C ASP A 660 -26.09 3.19 28.72
N ASP A 661 -25.30 3.13 29.79
CA ASP A 661 -23.89 2.77 29.77
C ASP A 661 -23.62 1.69 30.83
N GLU A 662 -23.89 0.44 30.46
CA GLU A 662 -23.54 -0.78 31.21
C GLU A 662 -23.87 -0.71 32.72
N GLY A 663 -25.08 -0.27 33.06
CA GLY A 663 -25.58 -0.19 34.44
C GLY A 663 -25.48 1.19 35.09
N GLN A 664 -24.96 2.19 34.39
CA GLN A 664 -25.11 3.61 34.72
C GLN A 664 -25.89 4.33 33.63
N VAL A 665 -26.61 5.39 33.99
CA VAL A 665 -27.33 6.24 33.02
C VAL A 665 -26.62 7.58 32.95
N GLU A 666 -25.99 7.86 31.80
CA GLU A 666 -25.44 9.17 31.50
C GLU A 666 -26.60 10.09 31.08
N VAL A 667 -26.69 11.26 31.71
CA VAL A 667 -27.81 12.20 31.48
C VAL A 667 -27.28 13.51 30.92
N GLN A 668 -27.72 13.86 29.72
CA GLN A 668 -27.44 15.16 29.12
C GLN A 668 -28.44 16.19 29.63
N LEU A 669 -27.92 17.30 30.16
CA LEU A 669 -28.72 18.36 30.79
C LEU A 669 -28.57 19.69 30.04
N GLU A 670 -29.69 20.35 29.79
CA GLU A 670 -29.74 21.74 29.32
C GLU A 670 -29.93 22.68 30.51
N ALA A 671 -28.83 23.30 30.96
CA ALA A 671 -28.78 24.15 32.17
C ALA A 671 -28.98 25.66 31.92
N SER A 672 -29.22 26.08 30.67
CA SER A 672 -29.40 27.50 30.33
C SER A 672 -30.71 27.72 29.60
N GLY A 673 -31.46 28.75 29.99
CA GLY A 673 -32.64 29.25 29.29
C GLY A 673 -32.30 29.92 27.95
N CYS A 674 -31.52 29.27 27.08
CA CYS A 674 -31.37 29.72 25.71
C CYS A 674 -32.61 29.26 24.95
N MET A 675 -33.64 30.11 24.90
CA MET A 675 -34.64 29.99 23.85
C MET A 675 -33.91 29.99 22.51
N ARG A 676 -33.92 28.85 21.81
CA ARG A 676 -33.64 28.81 20.37
C ARG A 676 -34.53 29.87 19.72
N LYS A 677 -33.91 30.89 19.12
CA LYS A 677 -34.51 31.59 17.98
C LYS A 677 -33.84 31.08 16.72
#